data_AF-A0ABC9XI46-F1
#
_entry.id   AF-A0ABC9XI46-F1
#
_cell.length_a   1.000
_cell.length_b   1.000
_cell.length_c   1.000
_cell.angle_alpha   90.00
_cell.angle_beta   90.00
_cell.angle_gamma   90.00
#
_symmetry.space_group_name_H-M   'P 1'
#
loop_
_entity.id
_entity.type
_entity.pdbx_description
1 polymer ?
#
loop_
_entity_poly.entity_id
_entity_poly.type
_entity_poly.pdbx_seq_one_letter_code
_entity_poly.pdbx_strand_id
1 'polypeptide(L)'
;MSQDGQTTREMAVLPERSLSWVLGYNSSLAVHSLMDGEDRVLLYVSSHTVVIHDVLGNRQYHLQDYIIFNPQNPYEFISNSKTQVIFYLWTFNSVVGRFSQSVFHFNNSQALTGTSAGKLVVWDVACPRAPSEELRAKPHSVKATKLVPMQKDSLTVLMVFESCIVTGDVKGQVKFYDGHLHLLTCYSHSKVGPIQSISFSKTPPDPPGASPACSTSCTASSQPFVARNFILSTSDATVLHVATDRTNFEKVLEEAKQAVNAIACHPRQALVAVGSHCGLLKVWDYQQTKYLVSRIFTQAGIQCLSYDPEGYFLAAGFTDGSVYILDAISLWSSCKEFKFSHGPVTHVSFSHDSEYLATADEKYSVTVYKRALQNGSRCWEHLAGLHSHYKPIRSILFGVQLDSNEPRLLSLGEDRQLVEYDLNSSSKDHLVVLHRDRIEQVAVPLCLAWYPQLSTESFILTANNHYKMKLYNTMTKMCRKTLLGPTYGSPLEKIQILPATNTTDPQKHYLVYITKDKVGLQILPVDGNPHKSSAFICHPDGVSDLASSYDGRYIFTVGGNDCTVMKWEVNLNALDAAASLGGEDLIPFYNLLDGGREGEFFRELEDYFYYAQLRSHGIDTLETRQVSTHIPLEEIPSVMRAMGFYPSEEKIEEMINEVKFSKYVDTGEQVTKINLGDFIKLYINHRPAFGLSMKNIQAAFQVLGYDNENGDKVIDRGDLLLLLQRRGEHMTEDELAECLTALLGRRPGGGGSEPDTYDPSGAAALTEEEIPEEITAEIFAADILGLPIAEPEKKNRKKR
;
A
#
# COMPACT_ATOMS: atom_id res chain seq x y z
N MET A 1 58.21 -46.37 37.13
CA MET A 1 57.51 -47.39 37.93
C MET A 1 56.06 -47.37 37.49
N SER A 2 55.61 -48.54 37.08
CA SER A 2 54.27 -48.91 36.60
C SER A 2 53.12 -48.37 37.46
N GLN A 3 52.01 -47.98 36.81
CA GLN A 3 50.73 -48.67 37.01
C GLN A 3 49.70 -48.30 35.93
N ASP A 4 48.99 -49.32 35.49
CA ASP A 4 48.00 -49.37 34.42
C ASP A 4 46.74 -48.53 34.69
N GLY A 5 46.24 -47.89 33.64
CA GLY A 5 44.95 -47.20 33.60
C GLY A 5 44.28 -47.36 32.24
N GLN A 6 43.15 -48.06 32.26
CA GLN A 6 42.22 -48.42 31.18
C GLN A 6 42.18 -47.51 29.94
N THR A 7 42.32 -48.12 28.76
CA THR A 7 42.07 -47.52 27.44
C THR A 7 40.58 -47.53 27.10
N THR A 8 39.87 -46.44 27.41
CA THR A 8 38.66 -46.04 26.69
C THR A 8 39.05 -45.23 25.46
N ARG A 9 38.90 -45.79 24.27
CA ARG A 9 38.93 -45.02 23.02
C ARG A 9 37.65 -44.17 22.94
N GLU A 10 37.77 -42.90 23.29
CA GLU A 10 36.87 -41.85 22.79
C GLU A 10 36.92 -41.86 21.26
N MET A 11 35.77 -42.10 20.61
CA MET A 11 35.60 -41.69 19.22
C MET A 11 35.55 -40.16 19.21
N ALA A 12 36.54 -39.55 18.57
CA ALA A 12 36.54 -38.14 18.23
C ALA A 12 35.25 -37.79 17.48
N VAL A 13 34.39 -37.02 18.13
CA VAL A 13 33.30 -36.28 17.48
C VAL A 13 33.97 -35.17 16.68
N LEU A 14 34.08 -35.37 15.37
CA LEU A 14 34.38 -34.28 14.44
C LEU A 14 33.21 -33.28 14.43
N PRO A 15 33.47 -31.98 14.26
CA PRO A 15 32.54 -30.91 14.62
C PRO A 15 31.29 -30.92 13.77
N GLU A 16 30.15 -30.58 14.38
CA GLU A 16 28.94 -30.15 13.68
C GLU A 16 29.31 -29.08 12.66
N ARG A 17 29.22 -29.43 11.37
CA ARG A 17 29.25 -28.43 10.30
C ARG A 17 27.92 -27.71 10.29
N SER A 18 27.87 -26.63 11.05
CA SER A 18 26.90 -25.56 10.91
C SER A 18 26.97 -24.98 9.50
N LEU A 19 25.81 -24.86 8.87
CA LEU A 19 25.60 -23.97 7.73
C LEU A 19 24.55 -22.97 8.18
N SER A 20 25.02 -21.79 8.59
CA SER A 20 24.23 -20.62 8.91
C SER A 20 23.90 -19.85 7.63
N TRP A 21 22.62 -19.56 7.41
CA TRP A 21 22.19 -18.42 6.61
C TRP A 21 21.03 -17.71 7.33
N VAL A 22 21.12 -16.38 7.41
CA VAL A 22 20.13 -15.45 7.93
C VAL A 22 19.80 -14.46 6.82
N LEU A 23 18.53 -14.39 6.40
CA LEU A 23 17.73 -13.16 6.35
C LEU A 23 16.26 -13.47 5.98
N GLY A 24 15.31 -12.94 6.75
CA GLY A 24 13.90 -12.76 6.34
C GLY A 24 12.86 -13.67 6.99
N TYR A 25 12.49 -13.38 8.26
CA TYR A 25 11.24 -13.73 8.96
C TYR A 25 10.45 -14.97 8.48
N ASN A 26 10.72 -16.13 9.09
CA ASN A 26 9.72 -16.90 9.84
C ASN A 26 10.38 -18.11 10.54
N SER A 27 10.50 -18.11 11.87
CA SER A 27 11.00 -19.24 12.66
C SER A 27 9.99 -20.40 12.81
N SER A 28 8.81 -20.27 12.20
CA SER A 28 7.74 -21.28 12.22
C SER A 28 7.53 -22.03 10.90
N LEU A 29 8.34 -21.77 9.86
CA LEU A 29 8.29 -22.55 8.64
C LEU A 29 9.02 -23.88 8.85
N ALA A 30 8.27 -24.99 8.80
CA ALA A 30 8.84 -26.33 8.88
C ALA A 30 9.63 -26.63 7.60
N VAL A 31 10.96 -26.47 7.66
CA VAL A 31 11.86 -27.01 6.64
C VAL A 31 12.07 -28.49 6.96
N HIS A 32 11.51 -29.36 6.13
CA HIS A 32 11.70 -30.81 6.29
C HIS A 32 12.85 -31.26 5.39
N SER A 33 13.87 -31.85 6.01
CA SER A 33 14.94 -32.56 5.30
C SER A 33 14.55 -34.04 5.22
N LEU A 34 14.29 -34.54 4.02
CA LEU A 34 14.07 -35.96 3.77
C LEU A 34 15.33 -36.53 3.13
N MET A 35 15.84 -37.61 3.70
CA MET A 35 16.96 -38.38 3.15
C MET A 35 16.44 -39.76 2.74
N ASP A 36 16.60 -40.12 1.48
CA ASP A 36 16.43 -41.48 0.99
C ASP A 36 17.74 -41.93 0.32
N GLY A 37 18.49 -42.80 1.00
CA GLY A 37 19.82 -43.23 0.55
C GLY A 37 20.82 -42.07 0.43
N GLU A 38 21.42 -41.89 -0.76
CA GLU A 38 22.37 -40.80 -1.04
C GLU A 38 21.67 -39.47 -1.38
N ASP A 39 20.39 -39.47 -1.79
CA ASP A 39 19.71 -38.26 -2.28
C ASP A 39 19.14 -37.40 -1.13
N ARG A 40 19.64 -36.16 -1.03
CA ARG A 40 19.15 -35.14 -0.09
C ARG A 40 18.15 -34.23 -0.78
N VAL A 41 16.90 -34.23 -0.31
CA VAL A 41 15.87 -33.32 -0.80
C VAL A 41 15.43 -32.37 0.31
N LEU A 42 15.55 -31.08 0.00
CA LEU A 42 15.09 -29.99 0.85
C LEU A 42 13.66 -29.62 0.44
N LEU A 43 12.73 -29.82 1.37
CA LEU A 43 11.36 -29.31 1.29
C LEU A 43 11.28 -28.01 2.08
N TYR A 44 11.09 -26.90 1.37
CA TYR A 44 10.71 -25.65 2.00
C TYR A 44 9.26 -25.31 1.65
N VAL A 45 8.48 -25.07 2.69
CA VAL A 45 7.08 -24.63 2.60
C VAL A 45 7.08 -23.14 2.88
N SER A 46 6.62 -22.32 1.94
CA SER A 46 6.51 -20.86 2.06
C SER A 46 5.08 -20.46 1.75
N SER A 47 4.35 -20.02 2.79
CA SER A 47 2.94 -19.52 2.83
C SER A 47 1.88 -20.28 2.00
N HIS A 48 2.03 -20.40 0.68
CA HIS A 48 1.13 -21.14 -0.23
C HIS A 48 1.84 -22.01 -1.27
N THR A 49 3.16 -22.18 -1.16
CA THR A 49 3.98 -22.82 -2.20
C THR A 49 4.94 -23.81 -1.55
N VAL A 50 5.04 -24.99 -2.16
CA VAL A 50 6.05 -25.96 -1.80
C VAL A 50 7.01 -26.14 -2.94
N VAL A 51 8.29 -26.02 -2.62
CA VAL A 51 9.38 -26.23 -3.57
C VAL A 51 10.21 -27.40 -3.08
N ILE A 52 10.43 -28.32 -4.00
CA ILE A 52 11.22 -29.52 -3.80
C ILE A 52 12.55 -29.29 -4.51
N HIS A 53 13.62 -29.18 -3.73
CA HIS A 53 14.96 -28.99 -4.26
C HIS A 53 15.80 -30.24 -4.02
N ASP A 54 16.24 -30.86 -5.11
CA ASP A 54 17.22 -31.94 -5.10
C ASP A 54 18.62 -31.34 -5.03
N VAL A 55 19.28 -31.50 -3.88
CA VAL A 55 20.56 -30.88 -3.55
C VAL A 55 21.71 -31.52 -4.33
N LEU A 56 21.63 -32.80 -4.65
CA LEU A 56 22.69 -33.51 -5.37
C LEU A 56 22.54 -33.39 -6.88
N GLY A 57 21.30 -33.39 -7.37
CA GLY A 57 21.00 -33.19 -8.79
C GLY A 57 20.95 -31.73 -9.24
N ASN A 58 20.95 -30.76 -8.31
CA ASN A 58 20.70 -29.33 -8.53
C ASN A 58 19.45 -29.08 -9.40
N ARG A 59 18.39 -29.87 -9.15
CA ARG A 59 17.13 -29.79 -9.88
C ARG A 59 16.05 -29.26 -8.94
N GLN A 60 15.39 -28.18 -9.38
CA GLN A 60 14.23 -27.62 -8.69
C GLN A 60 12.96 -28.09 -9.40
N TYR A 61 12.07 -28.78 -8.68
CA TYR A 61 10.75 -29.12 -9.20
C TYR A 61 9.79 -27.95 -8.98
N HIS A 62 8.95 -27.68 -9.98
CA HIS A 62 8.09 -26.48 -10.08
C HIS A 62 7.03 -26.39 -8.95
N LEU A 63 6.51 -25.18 -8.77
CA LEU A 63 5.47 -24.76 -7.81
C LEU A 63 4.36 -25.82 -7.60
N GLN A 64 4.24 -26.37 -6.40
CA GLN A 64 3.15 -27.27 -6.01
C GLN A 64 2.18 -26.56 -5.07
N ASP A 65 0.87 -26.76 -5.29
CA ASP A 65 -0.23 -26.07 -4.60
C ASP A 65 -0.78 -26.85 -3.39
N TYR A 66 -0.59 -28.19 -3.34
CA TYR A 66 -1.11 -29.05 -2.27
C TYR A 66 -0.15 -30.22 -1.97
N ILE A 67 -0.01 -30.60 -0.69
CA ILE A 67 0.77 -31.76 -0.24
C ILE A 67 0.02 -32.56 0.82
N ILE A 68 0.07 -33.89 0.70
CA ILE A 68 -0.40 -34.81 1.74
C ILE A 68 0.58 -35.99 1.93
N PHE A 69 0.90 -36.28 3.18
CA PHE A 69 1.71 -37.45 3.55
C PHE A 69 0.83 -38.69 3.65
N ASN A 70 1.39 -39.85 3.30
CA ASN A 70 0.72 -41.12 3.52
C ASN A 70 0.62 -41.36 5.05
N PRO A 71 -0.58 -41.47 5.63
CA PRO A 71 -0.74 -41.66 7.06
C PRO A 71 -0.19 -43.01 7.55
N GLN A 72 0.01 -43.99 6.66
CA GLN A 72 0.56 -45.31 6.97
C GLN A 72 2.06 -45.43 6.64
N ASN A 73 2.62 -44.54 5.82
CA ASN A 73 4.03 -44.52 5.45
C ASN A 73 4.60 -43.09 5.46
N PRO A 74 5.42 -42.70 6.46
CA PRO A 74 5.96 -41.34 6.55
C PRO A 74 6.96 -40.98 5.44
N TYR A 75 7.42 -41.95 4.65
CA TYR A 75 8.37 -41.75 3.55
C TYR A 75 7.67 -41.48 2.20
N GLU A 76 6.35 -41.60 2.14
CA GLU A 76 5.56 -41.35 0.93
C GLU A 76 4.71 -40.08 1.08
N PHE A 77 4.73 -39.22 0.06
CA PHE A 77 3.82 -38.08 -0.02
C PHE A 77 3.40 -37.80 -1.46
N ILE A 78 2.23 -37.17 -1.59
CA ILE A 78 1.70 -36.70 -2.87
C ILE A 78 1.76 -35.18 -2.87
N SER A 79 2.28 -34.61 -3.94
CA SER A 79 2.13 -33.19 -4.25
C SER A 79 1.33 -33.00 -5.54
N ASN A 80 0.55 -31.92 -5.59
CA ASN A 80 -0.28 -31.58 -6.74
C ASN A 80 -0.02 -30.14 -7.19
N SER A 81 0.02 -29.95 -8.50
CA SER A 81 0.00 -28.65 -9.17
C SER A 81 -1.21 -28.62 -10.11
N LYS A 82 -1.51 -27.45 -10.70
CA LYS A 82 -2.60 -27.32 -11.69
C LYS A 82 -2.52 -28.29 -12.87
N THR A 83 -1.35 -28.88 -13.16
CA THR A 83 -1.13 -29.70 -14.36
C THR A 83 -0.43 -31.03 -14.12
N GLN A 84 0.18 -31.23 -12.95
CA GLN A 84 0.98 -32.42 -12.62
C GLN A 84 0.69 -32.86 -11.19
N VAL A 85 0.57 -34.17 -10.99
CA VAL A 85 0.59 -34.82 -9.67
C VAL A 85 1.93 -35.55 -9.55
N ILE A 86 2.66 -35.29 -8.48
CA ILE A 86 3.93 -35.94 -8.19
C ILE A 86 3.75 -36.80 -6.94
N PHE A 87 4.24 -38.02 -7.00
CA PHE A 87 4.35 -38.91 -5.83
C PHE A 87 5.83 -38.94 -5.48
N TYR A 88 6.25 -38.61 -4.26
CA TYR A 88 7.67 -38.70 -3.95
C TYR A 88 8.07 -40.17 -3.79
N LEU A 89 9.13 -40.59 -4.52
CA LEU A 89 9.48 -41.91 -5.10
C LEU A 89 9.09 -42.12 -6.59
N TRP A 90 8.12 -41.40 -7.18
CA TRP A 90 7.60 -41.64 -8.54
C TRP A 90 7.15 -40.36 -9.31
N THR A 91 7.64 -40.11 -10.53
CA THR A 91 7.25 -38.94 -11.35
C THR A 91 6.39 -39.31 -12.56
N PHE A 92 5.43 -38.44 -12.96
CA PHE A 92 4.68 -38.61 -14.20
C PHE A 92 4.26 -37.30 -14.91
N ASN A 93 4.13 -37.39 -16.25
CA ASN A 93 3.81 -36.30 -17.19
C ASN A 93 2.71 -36.74 -18.18
N SER A 94 1.43 -36.78 -17.76
CA SER A 94 0.33 -36.81 -18.74
C SER A 94 -0.80 -35.85 -18.35
N VAL A 95 -1.27 -35.09 -19.33
CA VAL A 95 -2.29 -34.05 -19.16
C VAL A 95 -3.67 -34.69 -19.23
N VAL A 96 -4.28 -34.97 -18.07
CA VAL A 96 -5.65 -35.53 -17.97
C VAL A 96 -6.70 -34.44 -17.66
N GLY A 97 -6.25 -33.20 -17.44
CA GLY A 97 -7.07 -32.03 -17.11
C GLY A 97 -6.37 -31.16 -16.07
N ARG A 98 -7.06 -30.13 -15.57
CA ARG A 98 -6.59 -29.39 -14.38
C ARG A 98 -6.97 -30.17 -13.12
N PHE A 99 -5.98 -30.54 -12.32
CA PHE A 99 -6.17 -31.27 -11.07
C PHE A 99 -6.55 -30.30 -9.94
N SER A 100 -7.35 -30.75 -8.97
CA SER A 100 -7.71 -29.96 -7.78
C SER A 100 -6.94 -30.45 -6.55
N GLN A 101 -7.29 -31.61 -6.00
CA GLN A 101 -6.63 -32.21 -4.82
C GLN A 101 -6.39 -33.71 -5.02
N SER A 102 -5.37 -34.25 -4.35
CA SER A 102 -5.01 -35.67 -4.39
C SER A 102 -4.88 -36.24 -2.97
N VAL A 103 -5.38 -37.45 -2.75
CA VAL A 103 -5.38 -38.12 -1.44
C VAL A 103 -5.12 -39.61 -1.60
N PHE A 104 -4.43 -40.21 -0.63
CA PHE A 104 -4.27 -41.66 -0.57
C PHE A 104 -5.59 -42.34 -0.23
N HIS A 105 -5.95 -43.37 -0.98
CA HIS A 105 -7.03 -44.26 -0.56
C HIS A 105 -6.64 -44.89 0.77
N PHE A 106 -7.60 -45.18 1.64
CA PHE A 106 -7.34 -45.88 2.90
C PHE A 106 -6.88 -47.35 2.72
N ASN A 107 -6.77 -47.82 1.48
CA ASN A 107 -6.19 -49.11 1.10
C ASN A 107 -4.80 -48.84 0.52
N ASN A 108 -3.79 -49.58 1.00
CA ASN A 108 -2.35 -49.29 0.84
C ASN A 108 -1.77 -49.21 -0.60
N SER A 109 -2.56 -49.35 -1.65
CA SER A 109 -2.06 -49.43 -3.03
C SER A 109 -2.64 -48.41 -3.99
N GLN A 110 -3.57 -47.56 -3.55
CA GLN A 110 -4.28 -46.65 -4.44
C GLN A 110 -4.24 -45.20 -3.98
N ALA A 111 -4.15 -44.28 -4.95
CA ALA A 111 -4.32 -42.85 -4.72
C ALA A 111 -5.45 -42.31 -5.60
N LEU A 112 -6.08 -41.23 -5.13
CA LEU A 112 -7.24 -40.62 -5.76
C LEU A 112 -6.90 -39.17 -6.07
N THR A 113 -7.15 -38.72 -7.30
CA THR A 113 -7.01 -37.31 -7.68
C THR A 113 -8.32 -36.77 -8.23
N GLY A 114 -8.79 -35.67 -7.65
CA GLY A 114 -9.92 -34.89 -8.14
C GLY A 114 -9.52 -34.03 -9.34
N THR A 115 -10.43 -33.92 -10.32
CA THR A 115 -10.28 -33.02 -11.47
C THR A 115 -11.31 -31.90 -11.42
N SER A 116 -10.97 -30.76 -12.01
CA SER A 116 -11.90 -29.63 -12.18
C SER A 116 -13.13 -29.96 -13.06
N ALA A 117 -13.16 -31.13 -13.68
CA ALA A 117 -14.26 -31.63 -14.51
C ALA A 117 -15.24 -32.55 -13.74
N GLY A 118 -15.11 -32.65 -12.42
CA GLY A 118 -16.00 -33.48 -11.59
C GLY A 118 -15.72 -34.99 -11.65
N LYS A 119 -14.55 -35.36 -12.19
CA LYS A 119 -14.08 -36.76 -12.30
C LYS A 119 -12.99 -37.03 -11.28
N LEU A 120 -12.91 -38.29 -10.86
CA LEU A 120 -11.90 -38.78 -9.93
C LEU A 120 -11.03 -39.80 -10.66
N VAL A 121 -9.71 -39.57 -10.66
CA VAL A 121 -8.71 -40.48 -11.22
C VAL A 121 -8.25 -41.41 -10.11
N VAL A 122 -8.39 -42.72 -10.31
CA VAL A 122 -7.82 -43.75 -9.45
C VAL A 122 -6.47 -44.15 -10.02
N TRP A 123 -5.45 -44.02 -9.19
CA TRP A 123 -4.08 -44.40 -9.46
C TRP A 123 -3.80 -45.70 -8.74
N ASP A 124 -3.23 -46.68 -9.45
CA ASP A 124 -2.83 -47.95 -8.87
C ASP A 124 -1.36 -48.21 -9.14
N VAL A 125 -0.70 -48.88 -8.20
CA VAL A 125 0.69 -49.29 -8.32
C VAL A 125 0.73 -50.59 -9.12
N ALA A 126 1.25 -50.53 -10.34
CA ALA A 126 1.46 -51.74 -11.13
C ALA A 126 2.62 -52.56 -10.55
N CYS A 127 2.32 -53.62 -9.78
CA CYS A 127 3.32 -54.63 -9.45
C CYS A 127 3.74 -55.38 -10.75
N PRO A 128 5.04 -55.42 -11.12
CA PRO A 128 5.47 -56.33 -12.17
C PRO A 128 5.28 -57.77 -11.71
N ARG A 129 4.54 -58.56 -12.50
CA ARG A 129 4.39 -60.00 -12.29
C ARG A 129 5.68 -60.70 -12.70
N ALA A 130 6.57 -60.93 -11.74
CA ALA A 130 7.58 -62.00 -11.61
C ALA A 130 8.85 -61.45 -10.92
N PRO A 131 9.48 -62.20 -9.99
CA PRO A 131 10.77 -61.82 -9.44
C PRO A 131 11.87 -62.26 -10.42
N SER A 132 12.40 -61.35 -11.21
CA SER A 132 13.71 -61.55 -11.86
C SER A 132 14.74 -60.76 -11.06
N GLU A 133 15.68 -61.49 -10.44
CA GLU A 133 16.91 -60.91 -9.92
C GLU A 133 17.64 -60.15 -11.03
N GLU A 134 18.30 -59.06 -10.66
CA GLU A 134 18.84 -57.99 -11.52
C GLU A 134 17.81 -56.96 -11.99
N LEU A 135 17.72 -55.84 -11.26
CA LEU A 135 17.69 -54.48 -11.86
C LEU A 135 17.83 -53.40 -10.79
N ARG A 136 18.78 -52.49 -11.03
CA ARG A 136 18.88 -51.17 -10.40
C ARG A 136 17.49 -50.53 -10.32
N ALA A 137 17.14 -50.00 -9.15
CA ALA A 137 15.89 -49.33 -8.82
C ALA A 137 15.45 -48.36 -9.93
N LYS A 138 14.53 -48.81 -10.79
CA LYS A 138 13.71 -47.91 -11.60
C LYS A 138 12.47 -47.55 -10.77
N PRO A 139 12.07 -46.28 -10.71
CA PRO A 139 10.85 -45.87 -10.01
C PRO A 139 9.65 -46.62 -10.58
N HIS A 140 8.82 -47.19 -9.71
CA HIS A 140 7.65 -47.97 -10.11
C HIS A 140 6.68 -47.06 -10.89
N SER A 141 6.26 -47.47 -12.09
CA SER A 141 5.37 -46.65 -12.92
C SER A 141 3.92 -46.80 -12.45
N VAL A 142 3.39 -45.78 -11.78
CA VAL A 142 1.96 -45.67 -11.44
C VAL A 142 1.15 -45.47 -12.73
N LYS A 143 0.08 -46.23 -12.93
CA LYS A 143 -0.84 -46.06 -14.08
C LYS A 143 -2.19 -45.57 -13.58
N ALA A 144 -2.78 -44.61 -14.29
CA ALA A 144 -4.20 -44.28 -14.13
C ALA A 144 -5.01 -45.51 -14.54
N THR A 145 -5.60 -46.21 -13.56
CA THR A 145 -6.34 -47.44 -13.80
C THR A 145 -7.80 -47.16 -14.12
N LYS A 146 -8.38 -46.13 -13.51
CA LYS A 146 -9.80 -45.81 -13.68
C LYS A 146 -10.04 -44.31 -13.63
N LEU A 147 -10.84 -43.82 -14.57
CA LEU A 147 -11.41 -42.47 -14.51
C LEU A 147 -12.90 -42.62 -14.16
N VAL A 148 -13.26 -42.20 -12.95
CA VAL A 148 -14.63 -42.34 -12.43
C VAL A 148 -15.35 -40.99 -12.54
N PRO A 149 -16.40 -40.86 -13.36
CA PRO A 149 -17.23 -39.67 -13.36
C PRO A 149 -18.11 -39.66 -12.12
N MET A 150 -17.86 -38.73 -11.19
CA MET A 150 -18.62 -38.65 -9.94
C MET A 150 -19.78 -37.67 -10.07
N GLN A 151 -19.53 -36.52 -10.70
CA GLN A 151 -20.54 -35.47 -10.89
C GLN A 151 -20.18 -34.56 -12.07
N LYS A 152 -21.15 -33.74 -12.50
CA LYS A 152 -20.96 -32.76 -13.58
C LYS A 152 -20.19 -31.52 -13.14
N ASP A 153 -20.29 -31.18 -11.86
CA ASP A 153 -19.75 -29.95 -11.29
C ASP A 153 -18.32 -30.14 -10.75
N SER A 154 -17.50 -29.10 -10.82
CA SER A 154 -16.09 -29.15 -10.44
C SER A 154 -15.89 -29.55 -8.97
N LEU A 155 -14.96 -30.49 -8.74
CA LEU A 155 -14.56 -30.92 -7.41
C LEU A 155 -13.49 -29.97 -6.85
N THR A 156 -13.80 -29.31 -5.75
CA THR A 156 -12.91 -28.36 -5.08
C THR A 156 -12.14 -29.01 -3.94
N VAL A 157 -12.80 -29.88 -3.17
CA VAL A 157 -12.23 -30.59 -2.02
C VAL A 157 -12.31 -32.09 -2.23
N LEU A 158 -11.22 -32.80 -1.94
CA LEU A 158 -11.17 -34.27 -1.88
C LEU A 158 -10.38 -34.67 -0.62
N MET A 159 -11.01 -35.46 0.27
CA MET A 159 -10.36 -35.93 1.49
C MET A 159 -10.80 -37.35 1.87
N VAL A 160 -10.00 -38.02 2.70
CA VAL A 160 -10.33 -39.32 3.29
C VAL A 160 -10.47 -39.15 4.79
N PHE A 161 -11.59 -39.59 5.35
CA PHE A 161 -11.90 -39.49 6.77
C PHE A 161 -12.66 -40.74 7.24
N GLU A 162 -12.18 -41.40 8.31
CA GLU A 162 -12.80 -42.60 8.92
C GLU A 162 -13.26 -43.66 7.90
N SER A 163 -12.36 -44.02 6.97
CA SER A 163 -12.62 -45.01 5.91
C SER A 163 -13.73 -44.61 4.91
N CYS A 164 -14.01 -43.31 4.81
CA CYS A 164 -14.88 -42.72 3.80
C CYS A 164 -14.11 -41.72 2.95
N ILE A 165 -14.50 -41.60 1.68
CA ILE A 165 -14.00 -40.57 0.78
C ILE A 165 -15.01 -39.43 0.78
N VAL A 166 -14.58 -38.21 1.06
CA VAL A 166 -15.42 -37.03 1.13
C VAL A 166 -15.04 -36.07 0.01
N THR A 167 -16.05 -35.56 -0.70
CA THR A 167 -15.87 -34.57 -1.75
C THR A 167 -16.69 -33.32 -1.51
N GLY A 168 -16.11 -32.15 -1.77
CA GLY A 168 -16.79 -30.85 -1.86
C GLY A 168 -16.81 -30.31 -3.28
N ASP A 169 -17.87 -29.60 -3.65
CA ASP A 169 -18.05 -29.05 -4.99
C ASP A 169 -18.28 -27.52 -5.04
N VAL A 170 -18.29 -27.00 -6.26
CA VAL A 170 -18.54 -25.56 -6.53
C VAL A 170 -19.98 -25.11 -6.26
N LYS A 171 -20.93 -26.04 -6.06
CA LYS A 171 -22.33 -25.76 -5.76
C LYS A 171 -22.67 -25.92 -4.27
N GLY A 172 -21.67 -26.10 -3.41
CA GLY A 172 -21.89 -26.25 -1.97
C GLY A 172 -22.36 -27.63 -1.54
N GLN A 173 -22.18 -28.68 -2.35
CA GLN A 173 -22.53 -30.05 -1.98
C GLN A 173 -21.33 -30.78 -1.38
N VAL A 174 -21.58 -31.46 -0.26
CA VAL A 174 -20.64 -32.37 0.39
C VAL A 174 -21.16 -33.80 0.25
N LYS A 175 -20.40 -34.67 -0.40
CA LYS A 175 -20.76 -36.08 -0.63
C LYS A 175 -19.78 -37.01 0.05
N PHE A 176 -20.32 -38.08 0.64
CA PHE A 176 -19.57 -39.15 1.28
C PHE A 176 -19.68 -40.42 0.44
N TYR A 177 -18.56 -41.09 0.23
CA TYR A 177 -18.47 -42.33 -0.50
C TYR A 177 -17.78 -43.42 0.32
N ASP A 178 -18.15 -44.68 0.07
CA ASP A 178 -17.44 -45.85 0.58
C ASP A 178 -16.11 -46.08 -0.18
N GLY A 179 -15.35 -47.11 0.21
CA GLY A 179 -14.10 -47.50 -0.45
C GLY A 179 -14.23 -48.08 -1.85
N HIS A 180 -15.46 -48.30 -2.31
CA HIS A 180 -15.77 -48.71 -3.67
C HIS A 180 -16.35 -47.55 -4.50
N LEU A 181 -16.34 -46.32 -3.96
CA LEU A 181 -16.89 -45.10 -4.54
C LEU A 181 -18.43 -45.11 -4.70
N HIS A 182 -19.16 -45.88 -3.90
CA HIS A 182 -20.62 -45.77 -3.80
C HIS A 182 -21.01 -44.62 -2.86
N LEU A 183 -21.99 -43.82 -3.26
CA LEU A 183 -22.49 -42.70 -2.48
C LEU A 183 -23.21 -43.19 -1.22
N LEU A 184 -22.70 -42.79 -0.05
CA LEU A 184 -23.29 -43.07 1.26
C LEU A 184 -24.30 -42.00 1.66
N THR A 185 -23.90 -40.72 1.61
CA THR A 185 -24.78 -39.59 1.94
C THR A 185 -24.35 -38.30 1.25
N CYS A 186 -25.28 -37.35 1.13
CA CYS A 186 -25.03 -36.05 0.51
C CYS A 186 -25.67 -34.94 1.35
N TYR A 187 -24.85 -33.98 1.78
CA TYR A 187 -25.31 -32.74 2.40
C TYR A 187 -25.25 -31.63 1.35
N SER A 188 -26.36 -30.94 1.16
CA SER A 188 -26.43 -29.80 0.24
C SER A 188 -27.38 -28.76 0.80
N HIS A 189 -27.07 -27.48 0.55
CA HIS A 189 -27.95 -26.39 0.93
C HIS A 189 -27.87 -25.26 -0.09
N SER A 190 -29.04 -24.71 -0.44
CA SER A 190 -29.20 -23.75 -1.55
C SER A 190 -28.40 -22.45 -1.40
N LYS A 191 -27.98 -22.11 -0.17
CA LYS A 191 -27.25 -20.87 0.15
C LYS A 191 -25.73 -21.06 0.31
N VAL A 192 -25.21 -22.25 0.03
CA VAL A 192 -23.78 -22.57 0.18
C VAL A 192 -23.08 -22.36 -1.15
N GLY A 193 -22.07 -21.49 -1.16
CA GLY A 193 -21.23 -21.25 -2.32
C GLY A 193 -20.18 -22.35 -2.54
N PRO A 194 -19.23 -22.15 -3.46
CA PRO A 194 -18.14 -23.08 -3.71
C PRO A 194 -17.36 -23.41 -2.44
N ILE A 195 -17.22 -24.70 -2.14
CA ILE A 195 -16.53 -25.16 -0.92
C ILE A 195 -15.02 -25.04 -1.13
N GLN A 196 -14.30 -24.48 -0.16
CA GLN A 196 -12.84 -24.36 -0.20
C GLN A 196 -12.14 -25.34 0.75
N SER A 197 -12.70 -25.58 1.93
CA SER A 197 -12.18 -26.58 2.88
C SER A 197 -13.29 -27.17 3.75
N ILE A 198 -13.05 -28.38 4.25
CA ILE A 198 -13.94 -29.10 5.17
C ILE A 198 -13.09 -29.63 6.33
N SER A 199 -13.58 -29.52 7.55
CA SER A 199 -12.93 -30.05 8.75
C SER A 199 -13.94 -30.71 9.68
N PHE A 200 -13.61 -31.89 10.18
CA PHE A 200 -14.51 -32.74 10.97
C PHE A 200 -14.26 -32.60 12.47
N SER A 201 -15.32 -32.73 13.27
CA SER A 201 -15.22 -32.78 14.73
C SER A 201 -14.43 -34.00 15.21
N LYS A 202 -13.68 -33.82 16.31
CA LYS A 202 -13.00 -34.90 17.02
C LYS A 202 -13.94 -35.75 17.88
N THR A 203 -15.11 -35.21 18.25
CA THR A 203 -16.09 -35.96 19.05
C THR A 203 -16.82 -36.98 18.17
N PRO A 204 -17.01 -38.23 18.64
CA PRO A 204 -17.84 -39.19 17.93
C PRO A 204 -19.28 -38.68 17.88
N PRO A 205 -20.07 -39.08 16.86
CA PRO A 205 -21.47 -38.70 16.79
C PRO A 205 -22.23 -39.31 17.98
N ASP A 206 -23.17 -38.55 18.55
CA ASP A 206 -24.01 -39.04 19.64
C ASP A 206 -24.80 -40.29 19.17
N PRO A 207 -24.88 -41.35 19.99
CA PRO A 207 -25.56 -42.58 19.60
C PRO A 207 -27.04 -42.28 19.28
N PRO A 208 -27.63 -42.90 18.24
CA PRO A 208 -29.03 -42.69 17.89
C PRO A 208 -29.91 -43.27 19.00
N GLY A 209 -30.31 -42.43 19.97
CA GLY A 209 -31.09 -42.90 21.10
C GLY A 209 -31.28 -41.89 22.23
N ALA A 210 -31.96 -40.76 21.98
CA ALA A 210 -32.58 -39.96 23.03
C ALA A 210 -33.78 -39.13 22.53
N SER A 211 -34.83 -39.79 22.02
CA SER A 211 -36.24 -39.46 22.35
C SER A 211 -37.21 -40.50 21.74
N PRO A 212 -38.30 -40.88 22.43
CA PRO A 212 -39.16 -41.98 22.03
C PRO A 212 -40.34 -41.49 21.18
N ALA A 213 -40.43 -41.92 19.92
CA ALA A 213 -41.71 -42.15 19.23
C ALA A 213 -41.50 -42.67 17.79
N CYS A 214 -41.82 -43.96 17.59
CA CYS A 214 -42.34 -44.62 16.37
C CYS A 214 -41.61 -44.48 15.02
N SER A 215 -41.53 -45.48 14.15
CA SER A 215 -42.08 -46.84 14.11
C SER A 215 -41.35 -47.64 13.02
N THR A 216 -41.32 -48.95 13.22
CA THR A 216 -40.75 -50.01 12.40
C THR A 216 -41.28 -50.07 10.96
N SER A 217 -40.39 -50.16 9.97
CA SER A 217 -40.27 -51.31 9.05
C SER A 217 -39.18 -51.08 8.01
N CYS A 218 -38.37 -52.12 7.78
CA CYS A 218 -37.75 -52.55 6.52
C CYS A 218 -36.30 -53.02 6.71
N THR A 219 -36.13 -54.28 6.33
CA THR A 219 -34.94 -55.12 6.35
C THR A 219 -33.87 -54.65 5.36
N ALA A 220 -32.66 -54.38 5.85
CA ALA A 220 -31.38 -54.78 5.26
C ALA A 220 -30.28 -54.44 6.27
N SER A 221 -29.30 -55.33 6.42
CA SER A 221 -28.12 -55.12 7.26
C SER A 221 -27.23 -54.00 6.71
N SER A 222 -27.52 -52.76 7.06
CA SER A 222 -26.58 -51.65 6.95
C SER A 222 -26.76 -50.76 8.17
N GLN A 223 -25.74 -50.66 9.02
CA GLN A 223 -25.72 -49.60 10.02
C GLN A 223 -25.89 -48.25 9.28
N PRO A 224 -26.81 -47.37 9.70
CA PRO A 224 -26.92 -46.04 9.09
C PRO A 224 -25.58 -45.32 9.28
N PHE A 225 -24.98 -44.86 8.19
CA PHE A 225 -23.76 -44.05 8.24
C PHE A 225 -24.09 -42.73 8.94
N VAL A 226 -23.53 -42.53 10.14
CA VAL A 226 -23.64 -41.27 10.88
C VAL A 226 -22.32 -40.53 10.72
N ALA A 227 -22.33 -39.48 9.91
CA ALA A 227 -21.19 -38.58 9.81
C ALA A 227 -21.00 -37.82 11.14
N ARG A 228 -19.79 -37.31 11.38
CA ARG A 228 -19.54 -36.34 12.46
C ARG A 228 -19.92 -34.93 12.03
N ASN A 229 -20.30 -34.08 12.98
CA ASN A 229 -20.43 -32.66 12.72
C ASN A 229 -19.14 -32.12 12.09
N PHE A 230 -19.29 -31.24 11.11
CA PHE A 230 -18.15 -30.67 10.39
C PHE A 230 -18.37 -29.19 10.13
N ILE A 231 -17.27 -28.46 9.98
CA ILE A 231 -17.27 -27.10 9.47
C ILE A 231 -16.83 -27.13 8.01
N LEU A 232 -17.43 -26.26 7.21
CA LEU A 232 -17.01 -26.02 5.84
C LEU A 232 -16.75 -24.52 5.66
N SER A 233 -15.70 -24.20 4.90
CA SER A 233 -15.43 -22.85 4.42
C SER A 233 -15.83 -22.75 2.95
N THR A 234 -16.31 -21.58 2.55
CA THR A 234 -16.70 -21.27 1.18
C THR A 234 -15.79 -20.21 0.60
N SER A 235 -15.67 -20.15 -0.73
CA SER A 235 -14.99 -19.06 -1.44
C SER A 235 -15.55 -17.68 -1.13
N ASP A 236 -16.81 -17.62 -0.69
CA ASP A 236 -17.53 -16.39 -0.37
C ASP A 236 -17.26 -15.91 1.07
N ALA A 237 -16.11 -16.27 1.63
CA ALA A 237 -15.69 -15.88 2.98
C ALA A 237 -16.68 -16.24 4.10
N THR A 238 -17.48 -17.30 3.91
CA THR A 238 -18.39 -17.82 4.95
C THR A 238 -17.93 -19.17 5.48
N VAL A 239 -18.05 -19.36 6.79
CA VAL A 239 -17.81 -20.62 7.48
C VAL A 239 -19.14 -21.10 8.06
N LEU A 240 -19.52 -22.33 7.70
CA LEU A 240 -20.76 -22.96 8.13
C LEU A 240 -20.43 -24.18 8.98
N HIS A 241 -21.16 -24.37 10.07
CA HIS A 241 -21.21 -25.60 10.84
C HIS A 241 -22.38 -26.44 10.33
N VAL A 242 -22.11 -27.72 10.08
CA VAL A 242 -23.08 -28.70 9.61
C VAL A 242 -23.23 -29.78 10.66
N ALA A 243 -24.40 -29.80 11.30
CA ALA A 243 -24.78 -30.86 12.23
C ALA A 243 -25.26 -32.10 11.44
N THR A 244 -24.93 -33.29 11.94
CA THR A 244 -25.21 -34.55 11.22
C THR A 244 -26.54 -35.19 11.58
N ASP A 245 -27.27 -34.61 12.52
CA ASP A 245 -28.60 -35.03 12.96
C ASP A 245 -29.74 -34.55 12.05
N ARG A 246 -29.51 -33.54 11.18
CA ARG A 246 -30.30 -33.12 9.99
C ARG A 246 -29.65 -31.89 9.32
N THR A 247 -30.13 -31.53 8.12
CA THR A 247 -29.68 -30.48 7.15
C THR A 247 -29.51 -29.03 7.65
N ASN A 248 -29.08 -28.82 8.89
CA ASN A 248 -28.90 -27.50 9.48
C ASN A 248 -27.48 -27.00 9.17
N PHE A 249 -27.40 -26.09 8.21
CA PHE A 249 -26.21 -25.30 7.93
C PHE A 249 -26.29 -24.03 8.76
N GLU A 250 -25.57 -23.99 9.87
CA GLU A 250 -25.49 -22.83 10.73
C GLU A 250 -24.30 -21.98 10.32
N LYS A 251 -24.54 -20.71 10.00
CA LYS A 251 -23.46 -19.78 9.67
C LYS A 251 -22.74 -19.37 10.94
N VAL A 252 -21.48 -19.77 11.07
CA VAL A 252 -20.62 -19.45 12.21
C VAL A 252 -19.87 -18.15 11.97
N LEU A 253 -19.41 -17.95 10.73
CA LEU A 253 -18.64 -16.77 10.34
C LEU A 253 -19.08 -16.29 8.95
N GLU A 254 -19.19 -14.98 8.77
CA GLU A 254 -19.35 -14.34 7.48
C GLU A 254 -18.42 -13.14 7.43
N GLU A 255 -17.37 -13.23 6.61
CA GLU A 255 -16.43 -12.15 6.38
C GLU A 255 -16.71 -11.40 5.07
N ALA A 256 -15.97 -10.32 4.84
CA ALA A 256 -16.10 -9.48 3.66
C ALA A 256 -15.84 -10.29 2.39
N LYS A 257 -16.79 -10.22 1.44
CA LYS A 257 -16.73 -10.91 0.14
C LYS A 257 -16.09 -10.08 -0.96
N GLN A 258 -15.93 -8.79 -0.69
CA GLN A 258 -15.46 -7.79 -1.62
C GLN A 258 -14.58 -6.80 -0.89
N ALA A 259 -13.99 -5.88 -1.66
CA ALA A 259 -12.97 -4.97 -1.17
C ALA A 259 -13.35 -4.27 0.14
N VAL A 260 -12.41 -4.20 1.07
CA VAL A 260 -12.56 -3.51 2.35
C VAL A 260 -11.89 -2.15 2.23
N ASN A 261 -12.69 -1.09 2.15
CA ASN A 261 -12.20 0.26 1.85
C ASN A 261 -12.36 1.22 3.02
N ALA A 262 -13.14 0.88 4.02
CA ALA A 262 -13.49 1.81 5.09
C ALA A 262 -13.07 1.26 6.45
N ILE A 263 -12.34 2.06 7.22
CA ILE A 263 -11.97 1.74 8.59
C ILE A 263 -12.03 2.97 9.49
N ALA A 264 -12.53 2.80 10.71
CA ALA A 264 -12.54 3.86 11.70
C ALA A 264 -12.37 3.29 13.11
N CYS A 265 -11.56 3.93 13.93
CA CYS A 265 -11.42 3.59 15.34
C CYS A 265 -12.31 4.51 16.19
N HIS A 266 -12.89 3.95 17.25
CA HIS A 266 -13.65 4.72 18.20
C HIS A 266 -12.72 5.65 19.01
N PRO A 267 -13.10 6.91 19.26
CA PRO A 267 -12.20 7.94 19.83
C PRO A 267 -11.80 7.70 21.30
N ARG A 268 -12.50 6.83 22.03
CA ARG A 268 -12.30 6.61 23.48
C ARG A 268 -12.29 5.15 23.93
N GLN A 269 -12.63 4.21 23.06
CA GLN A 269 -12.86 2.81 23.42
C GLN A 269 -12.09 1.93 22.44
N ALA A 270 -11.78 0.71 22.85
CA ALA A 270 -11.01 -0.23 22.05
C ALA A 270 -11.82 -0.88 20.91
N LEU A 271 -12.58 -0.07 20.17
CA LEU A 271 -13.46 -0.50 19.09
C LEU A 271 -12.91 -0.04 17.74
N VAL A 272 -13.02 -0.92 16.75
CA VAL A 272 -12.73 -0.63 15.35
C VAL A 272 -13.90 -1.06 14.47
N ALA A 273 -14.39 -0.13 13.65
CA ALA A 273 -15.40 -0.37 12.63
C ALA A 273 -14.73 -0.60 11.29
N VAL A 274 -15.19 -1.62 10.57
CA VAL A 274 -14.69 -2.01 9.26
C VAL A 274 -15.86 -2.15 8.30
N GLY A 275 -15.78 -1.48 7.16
CA GLY A 275 -16.79 -1.47 6.11
C GLY A 275 -16.26 -2.07 4.80
N SER A 276 -17.07 -2.94 4.19
CA SER A 276 -16.78 -3.56 2.89
C SER A 276 -17.70 -3.03 1.79
N HIS A 277 -17.21 -3.13 0.56
CA HIS A 277 -17.95 -2.85 -0.67
C HIS A 277 -19.15 -3.80 -0.88
N CYS A 278 -19.22 -4.95 -0.18
CA CYS A 278 -20.43 -5.77 -0.16
C CYS A 278 -21.51 -5.25 0.80
N GLY A 279 -21.30 -4.09 1.43
CA GLY A 279 -22.22 -3.47 2.39
C GLY A 279 -22.14 -4.06 3.80
N LEU A 280 -21.17 -4.95 4.07
CA LEU A 280 -20.93 -5.48 5.41
C LEU A 280 -20.19 -4.44 6.26
N LEU A 281 -20.84 -4.01 7.34
CA LEU A 281 -20.26 -3.22 8.42
C LEU A 281 -20.06 -4.10 9.64
N LYS A 282 -18.86 -4.14 10.20
CA LYS A 282 -18.52 -4.88 11.42
C LYS A 282 -17.83 -4.00 12.43
N VAL A 283 -18.13 -4.20 13.72
CA VAL A 283 -17.42 -3.57 14.84
C VAL A 283 -16.76 -4.65 15.70
N TRP A 284 -15.48 -4.44 16.00
CA TRP A 284 -14.64 -5.34 16.76
C TRP A 284 -14.08 -4.66 18.00
N ASP A 285 -14.04 -5.38 19.12
CA ASP A 285 -13.15 -5.07 20.23
C ASP A 285 -11.76 -5.63 19.90
N TYR A 286 -10.82 -4.74 19.60
CA TYR A 286 -9.47 -5.14 19.16
C TYR A 286 -8.50 -5.45 20.31
N GLN A 287 -8.88 -5.18 21.56
CA GLN A 287 -8.12 -5.60 22.74
C GLN A 287 -8.47 -7.03 23.12
N GLN A 288 -9.77 -7.35 23.15
CA GLN A 288 -10.26 -8.71 23.43
C GLN A 288 -10.26 -9.61 22.20
N THR A 289 -10.02 -9.06 21.01
CA THR A 289 -10.16 -9.75 19.72
C THR A 289 -11.54 -10.37 19.54
N LYS A 290 -12.58 -9.65 19.97
CA LYS A 290 -13.97 -10.13 19.97
C LYS A 290 -14.81 -9.34 18.99
N TYR A 291 -15.60 -10.07 18.23
CA TYR A 291 -16.67 -9.52 17.42
C TYR A 291 -17.81 -9.04 18.32
N LEU A 292 -18.32 -7.83 18.09
CA LEU A 292 -19.41 -7.24 18.86
C LEU A 292 -20.73 -7.22 18.08
N VAL A 293 -20.70 -6.61 16.90
CA VAL A 293 -21.91 -6.37 16.10
C VAL A 293 -21.57 -6.26 14.61
N SER A 294 -22.53 -6.62 13.76
CA SER A 294 -22.48 -6.40 12.33
C SER A 294 -23.83 -5.98 11.78
N ARG A 295 -23.79 -5.31 10.65
CA ARG A 295 -24.95 -4.94 9.86
C ARG A 295 -24.60 -5.07 8.38
N ILE A 296 -25.50 -5.65 7.59
CA ILE A 296 -25.34 -5.78 6.14
C ILE A 296 -26.32 -4.84 5.45
N PHE A 297 -25.79 -3.97 4.60
CA PHE A 297 -26.54 -3.11 3.71
C PHE A 297 -26.59 -3.74 2.33
N THR A 298 -27.76 -4.24 1.92
CA THR A 298 -27.88 -5.05 0.69
C THR A 298 -27.91 -4.23 -0.60
N GLN A 299 -28.08 -2.91 -0.50
CA GLN A 299 -28.35 -2.04 -1.66
C GLN A 299 -27.09 -1.36 -2.21
N ALA A 300 -26.08 -1.13 -1.37
CA ALA A 300 -24.87 -0.40 -1.75
C ALA A 300 -23.67 -0.78 -0.88
N GLY A 301 -22.47 -0.65 -1.45
CA GLY A 301 -21.20 -0.87 -0.74
C GLY A 301 -20.78 0.33 0.11
N ILE A 302 -20.08 0.05 1.22
CA ILE A 302 -19.53 1.07 2.12
C ILE A 302 -18.16 1.51 1.58
N GLN A 303 -17.97 2.82 1.46
CA GLN A 303 -16.77 3.44 0.88
C GLN A 303 -15.90 4.12 1.95
N CYS A 304 -16.51 4.78 2.94
CA CYS A 304 -15.80 5.49 4.00
C CYS A 304 -16.58 5.45 5.33
N LEU A 305 -15.85 5.56 6.44
CA LEU A 305 -16.40 5.54 7.81
C LEU A 305 -15.73 6.63 8.65
N SER A 306 -16.48 7.21 9.58
CA SER A 306 -15.93 8.10 10.61
C SER A 306 -16.78 8.06 11.87
N TYR A 307 -16.12 7.93 13.02
CA TYR A 307 -16.77 8.10 14.32
C TYR A 307 -16.90 9.60 14.63
N ASP A 308 -17.95 9.98 15.36
CA ASP A 308 -17.98 11.28 16.00
C ASP A 308 -16.91 11.36 17.10
N PRO A 309 -16.38 12.55 17.42
CA PRO A 309 -15.39 12.72 18.49
C PRO A 309 -15.87 12.27 19.87
N GLU A 310 -17.18 12.29 20.11
CA GLU A 310 -17.76 11.82 21.37
C GLU A 310 -17.90 10.29 21.44
N GLY A 311 -17.96 9.60 20.30
CA GLY A 311 -18.10 8.15 20.19
C GLY A 311 -19.55 7.63 20.20
N TYR A 312 -20.55 8.49 20.08
CA TYR A 312 -21.96 8.09 20.06
C TYR A 312 -22.46 7.71 18.66
N PHE A 313 -21.85 8.29 17.62
CA PHE A 313 -22.30 8.13 16.24
C PHE A 313 -21.20 7.58 15.34
N LEU A 314 -21.61 6.78 14.36
CA LEU A 314 -20.78 6.31 13.27
C LEU A 314 -21.43 6.73 11.95
N ALA A 315 -20.76 7.56 11.18
CA ALA A 315 -21.19 7.89 9.82
C ALA A 315 -20.59 6.90 8.82
N ALA A 316 -21.42 6.43 7.90
CA ALA A 316 -21.05 5.55 6.81
C ALA A 316 -21.46 6.17 5.47
N GLY A 317 -20.47 6.41 4.60
CA GLY A 317 -20.67 6.86 3.23
C GLY A 317 -20.68 5.68 2.27
N PHE A 318 -21.62 5.69 1.32
CA PHE A 318 -21.86 4.58 0.40
C PHE A 318 -21.54 4.94 -1.05
N THR A 319 -21.38 3.89 -1.84
CA THR A 319 -21.11 3.91 -3.28
C THR A 319 -22.26 4.46 -4.13
N ASP A 320 -23.48 4.44 -3.63
CA ASP A 320 -24.66 5.01 -4.31
C ASP A 320 -24.89 6.49 -3.96
N GLY A 321 -23.99 7.11 -3.19
CA GLY A 321 -24.14 8.47 -2.69
C GLY A 321 -24.94 8.58 -1.40
N SER A 322 -25.39 7.45 -0.82
CA SER A 322 -26.09 7.47 0.46
C SER A 322 -25.14 7.72 1.62
N VAL A 323 -25.62 8.45 2.63
CA VAL A 323 -24.95 8.62 3.91
C VAL A 323 -25.87 8.13 5.02
N TYR A 324 -25.37 7.22 5.84
CA TYR A 324 -26.06 6.74 7.02
C TYR A 324 -25.35 7.24 8.27
N ILE A 325 -26.13 7.75 9.22
CA ILE A 325 -25.65 8.05 10.57
C ILE A 325 -26.23 6.98 11.49
N LEU A 326 -25.35 6.26 12.15
CA LEU A 326 -25.65 5.10 12.96
C LEU A 326 -25.30 5.38 14.42
N ASP A 327 -25.99 4.72 15.33
CA ASP A 327 -25.51 4.57 16.70
C ASP A 327 -24.23 3.72 16.70
N ALA A 328 -23.18 4.20 17.38
CA ALA A 328 -21.83 3.64 17.34
C ALA A 328 -21.73 2.19 17.84
N ILE A 329 -22.62 1.77 18.73
CA ILE A 329 -22.58 0.47 19.41
C ILE A 329 -23.56 -0.50 18.78
N SER A 330 -24.79 -0.07 18.54
CA SER A 330 -25.86 -0.93 18.07
C SER A 330 -25.99 -0.98 16.55
N LEU A 331 -25.33 -0.07 15.84
CA LEU A 331 -25.42 0.13 14.39
C LEU A 331 -26.84 0.40 13.87
N TRP A 332 -27.79 0.76 14.73
CA TRP A 332 -29.12 1.21 14.30
C TRP A 332 -29.04 2.59 13.68
N SER A 333 -29.85 2.82 12.65
CA SER A 333 -29.91 4.13 11.98
C SER A 333 -30.56 5.14 12.91
N SER A 334 -29.84 6.22 13.23
CA SER A 334 -30.38 7.32 14.05
C SER A 334 -31.36 8.19 13.25
N CYS A 335 -31.18 8.25 11.93
CA CYS A 335 -31.99 9.02 10.99
C CYS A 335 -32.28 8.19 9.73
N LYS A 336 -33.18 8.71 8.87
CA LYS A 336 -33.32 8.19 7.51
C LYS A 336 -32.01 8.37 6.73
N GLU A 337 -31.80 7.53 5.73
CA GLU A 337 -30.67 7.69 4.82
C GLU A 337 -30.69 9.08 4.16
N PHE A 338 -29.52 9.69 4.04
CA PHE A 338 -29.34 10.94 3.29
C PHE A 338 -28.86 10.61 1.89
N LYS A 339 -29.56 11.11 0.87
CA LYS A 339 -29.24 10.93 -0.55
C LYS A 339 -29.14 12.29 -1.25
N PHE A 340 -28.18 13.09 -0.81
CA PHE A 340 -27.92 14.42 -1.37
C PHE A 340 -26.65 14.47 -2.24
N SER A 341 -25.72 13.53 -2.06
CA SER A 341 -24.50 13.44 -2.87
C SER A 341 -24.81 13.07 -4.31
N HIS A 342 -24.00 13.55 -5.25
CA HIS A 342 -24.18 13.33 -6.69
C HIS A 342 -23.43 12.11 -7.22
N GLY A 343 -22.68 11.41 -6.36
CA GLY A 343 -21.94 10.19 -6.67
C GLY A 343 -21.48 9.49 -5.39
N PRO A 344 -20.62 8.45 -5.52
CA PRO A 344 -20.04 7.74 -4.38
C PRO A 344 -19.44 8.69 -3.35
N VAL A 345 -19.74 8.48 -2.08
CA VAL A 345 -19.19 9.28 -0.97
C VAL A 345 -17.77 8.81 -0.69
N THR A 346 -16.76 9.62 -0.98
CA THR A 346 -15.34 9.24 -0.86
C THR A 346 -14.79 9.54 0.53
N HIS A 347 -15.28 10.59 1.19
CA HIS A 347 -14.80 11.00 2.51
C HIS A 347 -15.96 11.42 3.41
N VAL A 348 -15.74 11.27 4.71
CA VAL A 348 -16.66 11.68 5.76
C VAL A 348 -15.88 12.16 6.98
N SER A 349 -16.31 13.25 7.60
CA SER A 349 -15.66 13.84 8.77
C SER A 349 -16.67 14.53 9.68
N PHE A 350 -16.57 14.31 10.98
CA PHE A 350 -17.36 15.00 11.99
C PHE A 350 -16.63 16.24 12.52
N SER A 351 -17.38 17.26 12.91
CA SER A 351 -16.85 18.38 13.67
C SER A 351 -16.48 17.96 15.09
N HIS A 352 -15.53 18.68 15.70
CA HIS A 352 -15.04 18.40 17.06
C HIS A 352 -16.15 18.45 18.13
N ASP A 353 -17.21 19.24 17.91
CA ASP A 353 -18.36 19.40 18.80
C ASP A 353 -19.50 18.39 18.52
N SER A 354 -19.35 17.53 17.49
CA SER A 354 -20.36 16.57 17.04
C SER A 354 -21.71 17.20 16.64
N GLU A 355 -21.72 18.49 16.25
CA GLU A 355 -22.90 19.19 15.73
C GLU A 355 -22.95 19.25 14.19
N TYR A 356 -21.82 19.06 13.51
CA TYR A 356 -21.73 19.04 12.06
C TYR A 356 -21.07 17.75 11.54
N LEU A 357 -21.47 17.37 10.33
CA LEU A 357 -20.90 16.27 9.56
C LEU A 357 -20.69 16.77 8.13
N ALA A 358 -19.52 16.55 7.56
CA ALA A 358 -19.22 16.87 6.18
C ALA A 358 -18.89 15.59 5.41
N THR A 359 -19.30 15.57 4.15
CA THR A 359 -19.03 14.49 3.21
C THR A 359 -18.54 15.06 1.89
N ALA A 360 -17.65 14.33 1.23
CA ALA A 360 -17.19 14.65 -0.12
C ALA A 360 -17.56 13.50 -1.05
N ASP A 361 -17.93 13.83 -2.29
CA ASP A 361 -18.30 12.84 -3.30
C ASP A 361 -17.32 12.80 -4.49
N GLU A 362 -17.43 11.74 -5.28
CA GLU A 362 -16.66 11.56 -6.52
C GLU A 362 -16.98 12.62 -7.59
N LYS A 363 -18.10 13.34 -7.45
CA LYS A 363 -18.51 14.46 -8.30
C LYS A 363 -18.06 15.82 -7.75
N TYR A 364 -17.02 15.82 -6.94
CA TYR A 364 -16.28 17.00 -6.46
C TYR A 364 -17.12 17.97 -5.62
N SER A 365 -18.17 17.45 -4.98
CA SER A 365 -19.08 18.25 -4.15
C SER A 365 -18.87 17.93 -2.67
N VAL A 366 -18.91 18.98 -1.85
CA VAL A 366 -18.91 18.89 -0.39
C VAL A 366 -20.32 19.13 0.12
N THR A 367 -20.86 18.18 0.88
CA THR A 367 -22.18 18.26 1.50
C THR A 367 -22.04 18.28 3.02
N VAL A 368 -22.70 19.25 3.66
CA VAL A 368 -22.69 19.45 5.11
C VAL A 368 -24.06 19.14 5.70
N TYR A 369 -24.04 18.46 6.83
CA TYR A 369 -25.19 18.14 7.65
C TYR A 369 -25.02 18.79 9.02
N LYS A 370 -26.13 19.23 9.60
CA LYS A 370 -26.17 19.86 10.92
C LYS A 370 -27.09 19.07 11.82
N ARG A 371 -26.74 18.98 13.10
CA ARG A 371 -27.59 18.41 14.13
C ARG A 371 -28.50 19.50 14.67
N ALA A 372 -29.80 19.30 14.54
CA ALA A 372 -30.82 20.25 14.94
C ALA A 372 -31.79 19.62 15.96
N LEU A 373 -32.35 20.46 16.82
CA LEU A 373 -33.37 20.03 17.78
C LEU A 373 -34.75 20.16 17.14
N GLN A 374 -35.35 19.03 16.75
CA GLN A 374 -36.72 18.99 16.22
C GLN A 374 -37.64 18.28 17.20
N ASN A 375 -38.74 18.96 17.60
CA ASN A 375 -39.77 18.41 18.49
C ASN A 375 -39.21 17.81 19.80
N GLY A 376 -38.14 18.38 20.35
CA GLY A 376 -37.50 17.91 21.58
C GLY A 376 -36.49 16.76 21.40
N SER A 377 -36.33 16.23 20.18
CA SER A 377 -35.30 15.24 19.84
C SER A 377 -34.21 15.86 18.96
N ARG A 378 -32.94 15.48 19.18
CA ARG A 378 -31.84 15.88 18.30
C ARG A 378 -31.83 14.96 17.08
N CYS A 379 -31.98 15.52 15.89
CA CYS A 379 -31.89 14.80 14.63
C CYS A 379 -30.89 15.47 13.69
N TRP A 380 -30.36 14.69 12.77
CA TRP A 380 -29.52 15.21 11.70
C TRP A 380 -30.38 15.74 10.56
N GLU A 381 -29.99 16.88 10.01
CA GLU A 381 -30.61 17.46 8.81
C GLU A 381 -29.54 17.90 7.80
N HIS A 382 -29.91 17.87 6.53
CA HIS A 382 -29.08 18.43 5.46
C HIS A 382 -29.03 19.95 5.61
N LEU A 383 -27.80 20.48 5.72
CA LEU A 383 -27.57 21.91 5.69
C LEU A 383 -27.49 22.36 4.25
N ALA A 384 -26.42 22.02 3.53
CA ALA A 384 -26.20 22.44 2.15
C ALA A 384 -25.13 21.59 1.44
N GLY A 385 -25.19 21.56 0.11
CA GLY A 385 -24.16 20.98 -0.75
C GLY A 385 -23.58 22.02 -1.71
N LEU A 386 -22.28 21.93 -2.00
CA LEU A 386 -21.59 22.81 -2.93
C LEU A 386 -20.60 22.01 -3.79
N HIS A 387 -20.63 22.24 -5.10
CA HIS A 387 -19.58 21.79 -6.01
C HIS A 387 -18.35 22.69 -5.84
N SER A 388 -17.42 22.27 -4.98
CA SER A 388 -16.32 23.12 -4.51
C SER A 388 -15.04 22.96 -5.29
N HIS A 389 -14.84 21.81 -5.94
CA HIS A 389 -13.64 21.47 -6.70
C HIS A 389 -13.99 21.03 -8.12
N TYR A 390 -13.05 21.06 -9.05
CA TYR A 390 -13.24 20.54 -10.43
C TYR A 390 -12.42 19.26 -10.71
N LYS A 391 -11.72 18.77 -9.70
CA LYS A 391 -10.96 17.51 -9.67
C LYS A 391 -11.25 16.75 -8.37
N PRO A 392 -10.85 15.46 -8.26
CA PRO A 392 -11.13 14.65 -7.07
C PRO A 392 -10.75 15.35 -5.76
N ILE A 393 -11.68 15.33 -4.81
CA ILE A 393 -11.44 15.79 -3.44
C ILE A 393 -10.68 14.69 -2.74
N ARG A 394 -9.53 15.05 -2.17
CA ARG A 394 -8.60 14.10 -1.56
C ARG A 394 -8.68 14.09 -0.03
N SER A 395 -9.14 15.18 0.56
CA SER A 395 -9.37 15.25 2.01
C SER A 395 -10.43 16.28 2.35
N ILE A 396 -11.21 15.98 3.39
CA ILE A 396 -12.05 16.95 4.11
C ILE A 396 -11.75 16.81 5.60
N LEU A 397 -11.58 17.94 6.26
CA LEU A 397 -11.09 17.98 7.64
C LEU A 397 -11.80 19.09 8.42
N PHE A 398 -12.38 18.72 9.55
CA PHE A 398 -12.78 19.69 10.56
C PHE A 398 -11.60 20.06 11.45
N GLY A 399 -11.51 21.34 11.79
CA GLY A 399 -10.63 21.88 12.81
C GLY A 399 -11.38 22.79 13.75
N VAL A 400 -10.62 23.43 14.62
CA VAL A 400 -11.12 24.39 15.61
C VAL A 400 -10.55 25.75 15.26
N GLN A 401 -11.40 26.77 15.22
CA GLN A 401 -10.93 28.15 15.20
C GLN A 401 -10.37 28.50 16.58
N LEU A 402 -9.08 28.87 16.64
CA LEU A 402 -8.33 29.07 17.91
C LEU A 402 -9.01 30.07 18.85
N ASP A 403 -9.66 31.10 18.30
CA ASP A 403 -10.24 32.20 19.07
C ASP A 403 -11.66 31.91 19.57
N SER A 404 -12.46 31.18 18.79
CA SER A 404 -13.92 31.02 19.04
C SER A 404 -14.34 29.59 19.40
N ASN A 405 -13.43 28.61 19.33
CA ASN A 405 -13.74 27.18 19.47
C ASN A 405 -14.86 26.71 18.52
N GLU A 406 -15.04 27.42 17.40
CA GLU A 406 -16.04 27.09 16.40
C GLU A 406 -15.47 26.09 15.38
N PRO A 407 -16.33 25.21 14.83
CA PRO A 407 -15.90 24.23 13.86
C PRO A 407 -15.53 24.90 12.54
N ARG A 408 -14.30 24.64 12.09
CA ARG A 408 -13.77 25.10 10.81
C ARG A 408 -13.69 23.95 9.82
N LEU A 409 -14.31 24.06 8.65
CA LEU A 409 -14.26 23.01 7.63
C LEU A 409 -13.30 23.39 6.50
N LEU A 410 -12.43 22.45 6.14
CA LEU A 410 -11.53 22.55 5.00
C LEU A 410 -11.74 21.38 4.03
N SER A 411 -11.66 21.65 2.73
CA SER A 411 -11.54 20.63 1.68
C SER A 411 -10.31 20.85 0.81
N LEU A 412 -9.66 19.76 0.45
CA LEU A 412 -8.46 19.74 -0.37
C LEU A 412 -8.72 18.92 -1.63
N GLY A 413 -8.50 19.51 -2.81
CA GLY A 413 -8.67 18.85 -4.09
C GLY A 413 -7.37 18.67 -4.88
N GLU A 414 -7.37 17.70 -5.80
CA GLU A 414 -6.29 17.51 -6.79
C GLU A 414 -6.18 18.69 -7.79
N ASP A 415 -7.14 19.61 -7.76
CA ASP A 415 -7.09 20.91 -8.43
C ASP A 415 -6.16 21.92 -7.75
N ARG A 416 -5.46 21.48 -6.69
CA ARG A 416 -4.48 22.27 -5.93
C ARG A 416 -5.13 23.40 -5.12
N GLN A 417 -6.45 23.35 -4.94
CA GLN A 417 -7.19 24.31 -4.13
C GLN A 417 -7.43 23.76 -2.72
N LEU A 418 -7.22 24.62 -1.74
CA LEU A 418 -7.69 24.47 -0.38
C LEU A 418 -8.89 25.42 -0.22
N VAL A 419 -10.07 24.84 0.03
CA VAL A 419 -11.31 25.61 0.18
C VAL A 419 -11.75 25.58 1.64
N GLU A 420 -12.09 26.75 2.15
CA GLU A 420 -12.55 26.94 3.52
C GLU A 420 -13.99 27.44 3.54
N TYR A 421 -14.81 26.89 4.43
CA TYR A 421 -16.25 27.14 4.47
C TYR A 421 -16.67 27.88 5.74
N ASP A 422 -17.60 28.82 5.60
CA ASP A 422 -18.23 29.51 6.72
C ASP A 422 -19.48 28.74 7.16
N LEU A 423 -19.40 28.00 8.26
CA LEU A 423 -20.55 27.23 8.75
C LEU A 423 -21.57 28.09 9.51
N ASN A 424 -21.18 29.26 10.01
CA ASN A 424 -22.05 30.15 10.77
C ASN A 424 -22.94 30.98 9.86
N SER A 425 -22.36 31.50 8.77
CA SER A 425 -23.09 32.27 7.75
C SER A 425 -23.84 31.39 6.76
N SER A 426 -23.56 30.08 6.75
CA SER A 426 -24.26 29.12 5.89
C SER A 426 -25.71 28.92 6.34
N SER A 427 -26.59 28.81 5.35
CA SER A 427 -28.02 28.56 5.57
C SER A 427 -28.46 27.29 4.83
N LYS A 428 -29.71 26.90 5.01
CA LYS A 428 -30.24 25.72 4.35
C LYS A 428 -30.15 25.88 2.82
N ASP A 429 -29.55 24.89 2.17
CA ASP A 429 -29.26 24.78 0.74
C ASP A 429 -28.24 25.81 0.20
N HIS A 430 -27.60 26.60 1.05
CA HIS A 430 -26.54 27.53 0.67
C HIS A 430 -25.32 27.44 1.59
N LEU A 431 -24.26 26.80 1.08
CA LEU A 431 -22.96 26.70 1.76
C LEU A 431 -22.05 27.84 1.31
N VAL A 432 -21.61 28.66 2.27
CA VAL A 432 -20.76 29.83 2.03
C VAL A 432 -19.28 29.44 2.06
N VAL A 433 -18.52 29.93 1.09
CA VAL A 433 -17.06 29.77 1.02
C VAL A 433 -16.38 31.03 1.54
N LEU A 434 -15.48 30.88 2.51
CA LEU A 434 -14.64 31.97 3.04
C LEU A 434 -13.47 32.24 2.11
N HIS A 435 -12.66 31.21 1.84
CA HIS A 435 -11.41 31.32 1.10
C HIS A 435 -11.25 30.17 0.10
N ARG A 436 -10.59 30.47 -1.02
CA ARG A 436 -10.15 29.51 -2.04
C ARG A 436 -8.69 29.80 -2.36
N ASP A 437 -7.81 29.07 -1.70
CA ASP A 437 -6.38 29.31 -1.78
C ASP A 437 -5.72 28.22 -2.64
N ARG A 438 -4.91 28.63 -3.62
CA ARG A 438 -4.06 27.70 -4.37
C ARG A 438 -2.83 27.41 -3.53
N ILE A 439 -2.66 26.18 -3.08
CA ILE A 439 -1.54 25.78 -2.22
C ILE A 439 -0.35 25.21 -3.02
N GLU A 440 -0.56 24.71 -4.24
CA GLU A 440 0.53 24.14 -5.04
C GLU A 440 0.58 24.73 -6.44
N GLN A 441 1.78 25.04 -6.90
CA GLN A 441 2.02 25.49 -8.27
C GLN A 441 2.01 24.31 -9.24
N VAL A 442 2.87 23.31 -8.99
CA VAL A 442 3.15 22.18 -9.89
C VAL A 442 2.67 20.85 -9.32
N ALA A 443 2.97 20.57 -8.05
CA ALA A 443 2.64 19.30 -7.43
C ALA A 443 1.11 19.15 -7.23
N VAL A 444 0.66 17.92 -7.05
CA VAL A 444 -0.74 17.60 -6.70
C VAL A 444 -0.76 17.23 -5.21
N PRO A 445 -1.56 17.95 -4.39
CA PRO A 445 -1.65 17.63 -2.97
C PRO A 445 -2.48 16.36 -2.77
N LEU A 446 -1.97 15.45 -1.95
CA LEU A 446 -2.51 14.09 -1.76
C LEU A 446 -3.12 13.86 -0.38
N CYS A 447 -2.76 14.63 0.63
CA CYS A 447 -3.38 14.49 1.95
C CYS A 447 -3.18 15.75 2.81
N LEU A 448 -4.02 15.86 3.84
CA LEU A 448 -4.13 17.02 4.72
C LEU A 448 -4.23 16.55 6.18
N ALA A 449 -3.54 17.22 7.10
CA ALA A 449 -3.72 17.04 8.54
C ALA A 449 -3.46 18.34 9.30
N TRP A 450 -4.09 18.49 10.47
CA TRP A 450 -3.72 19.52 11.42
C TRP A 450 -2.37 19.20 12.04
N TYR A 451 -1.45 20.15 12.01
CA TYR A 451 -0.14 19.98 12.64
C TYR A 451 -0.27 20.23 14.14
N PRO A 452 0.37 19.40 15.01
CA PRO A 452 0.37 19.64 16.45
C PRO A 452 0.96 20.99 16.79
N GLN A 453 0.49 21.60 17.88
CA GLN A 453 0.97 22.90 18.36
C GLN A 453 2.38 22.78 18.98
N LEU A 454 3.40 22.59 18.14
CA LEU A 454 4.81 22.50 18.52
C LEU A 454 5.50 23.87 18.61
N SER A 455 4.90 24.88 17.98
CA SER A 455 5.38 26.26 17.92
C SER A 455 4.33 27.24 18.40
N THR A 456 4.74 28.50 18.54
CA THR A 456 3.84 29.65 18.74
C THR A 456 2.83 29.78 17.59
N GLU A 457 3.25 29.51 16.36
CA GLU A 457 2.36 29.42 15.20
C GLU A 457 1.65 28.06 15.11
N SER A 458 0.43 28.08 14.58
CA SER A 458 -0.34 26.88 14.24
C SER A 458 -0.25 26.58 12.74
N PHE A 459 -0.11 25.29 12.39
CA PHE A 459 0.09 24.87 11.01
C PHE A 459 -0.92 23.83 10.52
N ILE A 460 -1.09 23.84 9.21
CA ILE A 460 -1.71 22.78 8.43
C ILE A 460 -0.59 22.07 7.68
N LEU A 461 -0.56 20.74 7.79
CA LEU A 461 0.38 19.89 7.09
C LEU A 461 -0.27 19.30 5.84
N THR A 462 0.40 19.44 4.70
CA THR A 462 0.01 18.79 3.45
C THR A 462 1.16 17.93 2.93
N ALA A 463 0.84 16.78 2.31
CA ALA A 463 1.82 16.05 1.50
C ALA A 463 1.37 15.99 0.04
N ASN A 464 2.33 15.92 -0.88
CA ASN A 464 2.07 15.96 -2.32
C ASN A 464 2.72 14.80 -3.09
N ASN A 465 2.37 14.68 -4.37
CA ASN A 465 2.88 13.65 -5.27
C ASN A 465 4.37 13.77 -5.64
N HIS A 466 5.06 14.84 -5.21
CA HIS A 466 6.50 15.05 -5.37
C HIS A 466 7.30 14.68 -4.12
N TYR A 467 6.70 13.90 -3.20
CA TYR A 467 7.33 13.47 -1.95
C TYR A 467 7.71 14.65 -1.05
N LYS A 468 6.96 15.76 -1.12
CA LYS A 468 7.17 16.90 -0.23
C LYS A 468 6.07 16.99 0.80
N MET A 469 6.45 17.43 1.99
CA MET A 469 5.58 17.81 3.08
C MET A 469 5.71 19.32 3.26
N LYS A 470 4.59 20.04 3.18
CA LYS A 470 4.56 21.49 3.34
C LYS A 470 3.77 21.89 4.58
N LEU A 471 4.26 22.89 5.29
CA LEU A 471 3.60 23.48 6.45
C LEU A 471 3.05 24.86 6.08
N TYR A 472 1.72 24.98 6.14
CA TYR A 472 1.01 26.24 5.89
C TYR A 472 0.54 26.83 7.21
N ASN A 473 0.74 28.13 7.40
CA ASN A 473 0.19 28.81 8.56
C ASN A 473 -1.35 28.75 8.52
N THR A 474 -1.96 28.38 9.64
CA THR A 474 -3.40 28.18 9.78
C THR A 474 -4.21 29.45 9.50
N MET A 475 -3.64 30.63 9.80
CA MET A 475 -4.28 31.94 9.63
C MET A 475 -3.93 32.61 8.30
N THR A 476 -2.64 32.74 7.99
CA THR A 476 -2.21 33.48 6.78
C THR A 476 -2.20 32.64 5.51
N LYS A 477 -2.31 31.31 5.62
CA LYS A 477 -2.20 30.34 4.50
C LYS A 477 -0.88 30.41 3.75
N MET A 478 0.11 31.13 4.27
CA MET A 478 1.46 31.19 3.71
C MET A 478 2.21 29.89 4.00
N CYS A 479 2.93 29.37 3.00
CA CYS A 479 3.88 28.28 3.20
C CYS A 479 5.03 28.77 4.09
N ARG A 480 5.26 28.10 5.23
CA ARG A 480 6.38 28.38 6.12
C ARG A 480 7.57 27.49 5.86
N LYS A 481 7.34 26.23 5.49
CA LYS A 481 8.39 25.23 5.25
C LYS A 481 7.98 24.27 4.16
N THR A 482 8.92 23.99 3.27
CA THR A 482 8.84 22.86 2.34
C THR A 482 9.89 21.85 2.76
N LEU A 483 9.49 20.61 3.00
CA LEU A 483 10.33 19.57 3.58
C LEU A 483 10.29 18.31 2.71
N LEU A 484 11.40 17.57 2.66
CA LEU A 484 11.41 16.26 2.04
C LEU A 484 10.61 15.27 2.91
N GLY A 485 9.57 14.69 2.33
CA GLY A 485 8.81 13.61 2.96
C GLY A 485 9.45 12.24 2.75
N PRO A 486 8.87 11.19 3.35
CA PRO A 486 9.35 9.81 3.20
C PRO A 486 9.31 9.34 1.74
N THR A 487 10.43 8.80 1.23
CA THR A 487 10.60 8.38 -0.18
C THR A 487 10.46 6.85 -0.37
N TYR A 488 9.53 6.22 0.34
CA TYR A 488 9.32 4.76 0.29
C TYR A 488 8.47 4.30 -0.91
N GLY A 489 9.02 4.43 -2.11
CA GLY A 489 8.49 3.85 -3.35
C GLY A 489 7.33 4.63 -4.00
N SER A 490 6.31 5.03 -3.23
CA SER A 490 5.24 5.92 -3.71
C SER A 490 5.00 7.08 -2.74
N PRO A 491 4.39 8.19 -3.19
CA PRO A 491 4.06 9.31 -2.33
C PRO A 491 3.09 8.94 -1.21
N LEU A 492 2.96 9.84 -0.24
CA LEU A 492 2.03 9.71 0.88
C LEU A 492 0.59 9.88 0.40
N GLU A 493 -0.25 8.89 0.65
CA GLU A 493 -1.66 8.88 0.23
C GLU A 493 -2.59 9.33 1.35
N LYS A 494 -2.27 9.00 2.60
CA LYS A 494 -3.00 9.46 3.78
C LYS A 494 -2.05 9.60 4.96
N ILE A 495 -2.31 10.60 5.80
CA ILE A 495 -1.54 10.89 7.00
C ILE A 495 -2.48 11.07 8.19
N GLN A 496 -2.03 10.68 9.38
CA GLN A 496 -2.77 10.85 10.62
C GLN A 496 -1.79 11.08 11.78
N ILE A 497 -2.06 12.11 12.59
CA ILE A 497 -1.29 12.38 13.81
C ILE A 497 -1.67 11.36 14.88
N LEU A 498 -0.68 10.72 15.51
CA LEU A 498 -0.94 9.85 16.64
C LEU A 498 -1.42 10.66 17.85
N PRO A 499 -2.43 10.17 18.59
CA PRO A 499 -2.79 10.74 19.88
C PRO A 499 -1.57 10.80 20.79
N ALA A 500 -1.36 11.94 21.46
CA ALA A 500 -0.25 12.10 22.38
C ALA A 500 -0.48 11.19 23.61
N THR A 501 0.22 10.06 23.67
CA THR A 501 0.15 9.13 24.82
C THR A 501 1.42 9.11 25.65
N ASN A 502 2.53 9.65 25.15
CA ASN A 502 3.78 9.74 25.90
C ASN A 502 3.75 10.92 26.87
N THR A 503 3.72 10.60 28.16
CA THR A 503 3.90 11.54 29.27
C THR A 503 5.35 12.01 29.44
N THR A 504 6.29 11.38 28.74
CA THR A 504 7.75 11.54 28.96
C THR A 504 8.34 12.75 28.24
N ASP A 505 7.85 13.10 27.05
CA ASP A 505 8.26 14.30 26.31
C ASP A 505 7.06 14.89 25.55
N PRO A 506 6.43 15.95 26.08
CA PRO A 506 5.23 16.54 25.49
C PRO A 506 5.50 17.24 24.15
N GLN A 507 6.77 17.43 23.74
CA GLN A 507 7.10 18.04 22.44
C GLN A 507 7.31 17.01 21.32
N LYS A 508 7.45 15.72 21.65
CA LYS A 508 7.62 14.66 20.65
C LYS A 508 6.28 14.09 20.24
N HIS A 509 5.90 14.38 19.01
CA HIS A 509 4.72 13.79 18.37
C HIS A 509 5.14 12.87 17.24
N TYR A 510 4.22 11.99 16.85
CA TYR A 510 4.43 11.04 15.78
C TYR A 510 3.27 11.13 14.79
N LEU A 511 3.61 10.94 13.52
CA LEU A 511 2.70 10.90 12.40
C LEU A 511 2.73 9.50 11.82
N VAL A 512 1.56 8.90 11.61
CA VAL A 512 1.40 7.69 10.80
C VAL A 512 1.04 8.10 9.40
N TYR A 513 1.54 7.34 8.43
CA TYR A 513 1.16 7.52 7.05
C TYR A 513 0.98 6.17 6.35
N ILE A 514 0.25 6.22 5.24
CA ILE A 514 0.24 5.15 4.25
C ILE A 514 0.68 5.69 2.90
N THR A 515 1.41 4.85 2.18
CA THR A 515 1.66 4.99 0.76
C THR A 515 0.75 4.03 0.01
N LYS A 516 0.98 3.79 -1.29
CA LYS A 516 0.19 2.85 -2.08
C LYS A 516 0.21 1.43 -1.52
N ASP A 517 1.31 0.99 -0.90
CA ASP A 517 1.53 -0.39 -0.45
C ASP A 517 2.17 -0.51 0.94
N LYS A 518 2.59 0.62 1.55
CA LYS A 518 3.29 0.62 2.83
C LYS A 518 2.56 1.43 3.88
N VAL A 519 2.73 1.02 5.13
CA VAL A 519 2.37 1.78 6.33
C VAL A 519 3.65 2.23 7.02
N GLY A 520 3.70 3.46 7.51
CA GLY A 520 4.90 4.01 8.09
C GLY A 520 4.66 5.01 9.22
N LEU A 521 5.75 5.32 9.92
CA LEU A 521 5.82 6.26 11.02
C LEU A 521 6.82 7.37 10.68
N GLN A 522 6.53 8.57 11.16
CA GLN A 522 7.37 9.76 11.01
C GLN A 522 7.42 10.51 12.35
N ILE A 523 8.63 10.82 12.83
CA ILE A 523 8.82 11.67 14.01
C ILE A 523 8.55 13.13 13.64
N LEU A 524 7.84 13.85 14.52
CA LEU A 524 7.63 15.29 14.47
C LEU A 524 8.54 16.00 15.49
N PRO A 525 9.04 17.23 15.19
CA PRO A 525 8.76 18.02 14.00
C PRO A 525 9.41 17.46 12.72
N VAL A 526 8.73 17.65 11.58
CA VAL A 526 9.27 17.27 10.27
C VAL A 526 10.41 18.21 9.92
N ASP A 527 11.55 17.66 9.50
CA ASP A 527 12.76 18.40 9.16
C ASP A 527 13.44 17.92 7.86
N GLY A 528 12.89 16.87 7.22
CA GLY A 528 13.48 16.24 6.04
C GLY A 528 14.49 15.14 6.34
N ASN A 529 14.71 14.78 7.61
CA ASN A 529 15.63 13.72 7.98
C ASN A 529 15.03 12.33 7.62
N PRO A 530 15.68 11.54 6.75
CA PRO A 530 15.18 10.24 6.33
C PRO A 530 15.17 9.20 7.46
N HIS A 531 16.05 9.35 8.46
CA HIS A 531 16.15 8.43 9.61
C HIS A 531 15.05 8.65 10.66
N LYS A 532 14.29 9.75 10.56
CA LYS A 532 13.08 10.00 11.36
C LYS A 532 11.83 9.33 10.78
N SER A 533 11.99 8.57 9.70
CA SER A 533 10.93 7.86 9.02
C SER A 533 11.20 6.37 8.98
N SER A 534 10.14 5.57 9.01
CA SER A 534 10.20 4.14 8.67
C SER A 534 8.90 3.70 8.01
N ALA A 535 8.98 2.73 7.10
CA ALA A 535 7.83 2.16 6.41
C ALA A 535 7.97 0.66 6.20
N PHE A 536 6.84 -0.04 6.21
CA PHE A 536 6.72 -1.48 6.05
C PHE A 536 5.65 -1.81 5.02
N ILE A 537 5.90 -2.82 4.18
CA ILE A 537 4.89 -3.35 3.27
C ILE A 537 3.81 -4.00 4.11
N CYS A 538 2.56 -3.66 3.84
CA CYS A 538 1.42 -4.17 4.60
C CYS A 538 0.57 -5.11 3.75
N HIS A 539 0.00 -4.63 2.65
CA HIS A 539 -0.97 -5.36 1.85
C HIS A 539 -0.42 -5.70 0.45
N PRO A 540 -0.63 -6.92 -0.08
CA PRO A 540 -0.12 -7.32 -1.41
C PRO A 540 -0.70 -6.50 -2.56
N ASP A 541 -1.99 -6.14 -2.50
CA ASP A 541 -2.68 -5.38 -3.55
C ASP A 541 -2.66 -3.86 -3.32
N GLY A 542 -2.14 -3.42 -2.17
CA GLY A 542 -2.05 -2.03 -1.76
C GLY A 542 -2.97 -1.67 -0.59
N VAL A 543 -2.85 -0.44 -0.10
CA VAL A 543 -3.62 0.07 1.05
C VAL A 543 -4.71 1.02 0.57
N SER A 544 -5.93 0.80 1.02
CA SER A 544 -7.06 1.69 0.72
C SER A 544 -7.27 2.73 1.80
N ASP A 545 -7.16 2.35 3.08
CA ASP A 545 -7.44 3.25 4.20
C ASP A 545 -6.66 2.88 5.48
N LEU A 546 -6.61 3.84 6.42
CA LEU A 546 -5.84 3.83 7.66
C LEU A 546 -6.64 4.45 8.81
N ALA A 547 -6.57 3.83 9.99
CA ALA A 547 -7.05 4.41 11.25
C ALA A 547 -6.10 4.09 12.42
N SER A 548 -5.86 5.07 13.29
CA SER A 548 -5.14 4.89 14.55
C SER A 548 -6.09 4.62 15.72
N SER A 549 -5.66 3.79 16.68
CA SER A 549 -6.35 3.64 17.96
C SER A 549 -6.35 4.93 18.77
N TYR A 550 -7.31 5.06 19.70
CA TYR A 550 -7.43 6.25 20.56
C TYR A 550 -6.21 6.50 21.46
N ASP A 551 -5.44 5.45 21.76
CA ASP A 551 -4.21 5.49 22.56
C ASP A 551 -2.94 5.51 21.69
N GLY A 552 -3.08 5.57 20.35
CA GLY A 552 -1.95 5.56 19.42
C GLY A 552 -1.05 4.31 19.47
N ARG A 553 -1.42 3.29 20.26
CA ARG A 553 -0.65 2.05 20.40
C ARG A 553 -0.80 1.12 19.21
N TYR A 554 -1.95 1.17 18.55
CA TYR A 554 -2.26 0.33 17.42
C TYR A 554 -2.64 1.15 16.19
N ILE A 555 -2.24 0.65 15.03
CA ILE A 555 -2.63 1.18 13.73
C ILE A 555 -3.37 0.07 13.00
N PHE A 556 -4.44 0.42 12.31
CA PHE A 556 -5.19 -0.50 11.48
C PHE A 556 -5.14 -0.06 10.02
N THR A 557 -4.81 -1.00 9.12
CA THR A 557 -4.79 -0.77 7.68
C THR A 557 -5.73 -1.74 6.99
N VAL A 558 -6.36 -1.28 5.91
CA VAL A 558 -7.23 -2.11 5.07
C VAL A 558 -6.65 -2.24 3.67
N GLY A 559 -6.69 -3.46 3.12
CA GLY A 559 -5.99 -3.80 1.88
C GLY A 559 -6.84 -3.68 0.61
N GLY A 560 -8.05 -3.11 0.73
CA GLY A 560 -8.94 -2.92 -0.40
C GLY A 560 -9.28 -4.27 -1.02
N ASN A 561 -8.74 -4.55 -2.21
CA ASN A 561 -9.05 -5.72 -3.02
C ASN A 561 -8.62 -7.06 -2.40
N ASP A 562 -7.61 -7.08 -1.52
CA ASP A 562 -7.22 -8.32 -0.84
C ASP A 562 -8.23 -8.74 0.26
N CYS A 563 -9.21 -7.87 0.55
CA CYS A 563 -10.28 -8.08 1.53
C CYS A 563 -9.78 -8.30 2.97
N THR A 564 -8.57 -7.85 3.29
CA THR A 564 -7.95 -8.03 4.61
C THR A 564 -7.87 -6.74 5.43
N VAL A 565 -7.75 -6.92 6.75
CA VAL A 565 -7.51 -5.87 7.73
C VAL A 565 -6.29 -6.29 8.53
N MET A 566 -5.28 -5.43 8.65
CA MET A 566 -4.10 -5.68 9.46
C MET A 566 -4.05 -4.76 10.66
N LYS A 567 -3.66 -5.32 11.82
CA LYS A 567 -3.42 -4.61 13.08
C LYS A 567 -1.91 -4.55 13.31
N TRP A 568 -1.39 -3.34 13.51
CA TRP A 568 0.01 -3.05 13.74
C TRP A 568 0.20 -2.52 15.15
N GLU A 569 1.22 -3.00 15.87
CA GLU A 569 1.62 -2.42 17.15
C GLU A 569 2.72 -1.38 16.91
N VAL A 570 2.53 -0.19 17.49
CA VAL A 570 3.42 0.94 17.32
C VAL A 570 4.58 0.83 18.30
N ASN A 571 5.81 0.76 17.78
CA ASN A 571 7.03 0.80 18.58
C ASN A 571 7.82 2.09 18.30
N LEU A 572 7.60 3.10 19.14
CA LEU A 572 8.22 4.42 19.01
C LEU A 572 9.73 4.38 19.32
N ASN A 573 10.13 3.57 20.30
CA ASN A 573 11.53 3.46 20.74
C ASN A 573 12.45 2.96 19.63
N ALA A 574 11.96 2.06 18.76
CA ALA A 574 12.72 1.56 17.63
C ALA A 574 13.01 2.66 16.59
N LEU A 575 12.03 3.54 16.36
CA LEU A 575 12.19 4.67 15.43
C LEU A 575 13.10 5.75 16.03
N ASP A 576 12.95 6.05 17.32
CA ASP A 576 13.86 6.96 18.04
C ASP A 576 15.31 6.46 17.96
N ALA A 577 15.55 5.17 18.20
CA ALA A 577 16.88 4.57 18.10
C ALA A 577 17.43 4.66 16.67
N ALA A 578 16.60 4.42 15.65
CA ALA A 578 17.00 4.58 14.25
C ALA A 578 17.38 6.03 13.92
N ALA A 579 16.62 7.00 14.42
CA ALA A 579 16.90 8.42 14.24
C ALA A 579 18.23 8.82 14.92
N SER A 580 18.50 8.33 16.13
CA SER A 580 19.76 8.58 16.83
C SER A 580 20.97 7.93 16.13
N LEU A 581 20.82 6.73 15.58
CA LEU A 581 21.87 6.06 14.82
C LEU A 581 22.16 6.72 13.46
N GLY A 582 21.18 7.42 12.90
CA GLY A 582 21.32 8.19 11.66
C GLY A 582 22.24 9.41 11.76
N GLY A 583 22.67 9.77 12.96
CA GLY A 583 23.52 10.93 13.25
C GLY A 583 22.72 12.18 13.59
N GLU A 584 23.40 13.11 14.26
CA GLU A 584 22.82 14.36 14.72
C GLU A 584 23.08 15.52 13.74
N ASP A 585 22.25 16.57 13.84
CA ASP A 585 22.31 17.81 13.07
C ASP A 585 22.36 17.68 11.54
N LEU A 586 23.54 17.81 10.95
CA LEU A 586 23.75 17.87 9.50
C LEU A 586 24.14 16.52 8.89
N ILE A 587 24.53 15.55 9.72
CA ILE A 587 25.01 14.23 9.26
C ILE A 587 23.97 13.54 8.36
N PRO A 588 22.67 13.47 8.73
CA PRO A 588 21.66 12.86 7.87
C PRO A 588 21.52 13.53 6.50
N PHE A 589 21.72 14.84 6.45
CA PHE A 589 21.59 15.64 5.24
C PHE A 589 22.79 15.44 4.32
N TYR A 590 24.00 15.36 4.87
CA TYR A 590 25.18 15.02 4.06
C TYR A 590 25.04 13.65 3.40
N ASN A 591 24.45 12.67 4.09
CA ASN A 591 24.23 11.33 3.53
C ASN A 591 23.24 11.31 2.36
N LEU A 592 22.42 12.35 2.22
CA LEU A 592 21.51 12.51 1.09
C LEU A 592 22.18 13.17 -0.13
N LEU A 593 23.37 13.75 0.03
CA LEU A 593 24.15 14.27 -1.09
C LEU A 593 24.90 13.13 -1.78
N ASP A 594 25.04 13.22 -3.10
CA ASP A 594 25.77 12.21 -3.88
C ASP A 594 27.24 12.20 -3.46
N GLY A 595 27.74 11.03 -3.04
CA GLY A 595 29.09 10.89 -2.49
C GLY A 595 29.26 11.36 -1.04
N GLY A 596 28.20 11.82 -0.37
CA GLY A 596 28.23 12.23 1.03
C GLY A 596 29.03 13.51 1.28
N ARG A 597 29.44 13.73 2.54
CA ARG A 597 30.23 14.91 2.95
C ARG A 597 31.59 15.02 2.27
N GLU A 598 32.24 13.89 1.98
CA GLU A 598 33.58 13.87 1.37
C GLU A 598 33.56 13.78 -0.17
N GLY A 599 32.35 13.70 -0.75
CA GLY A 599 32.13 13.57 -2.19
C GLY A 599 32.50 14.83 -2.99
N GLU A 600 32.70 14.65 -4.29
CA GLU A 600 33.01 15.74 -5.23
C GLU A 600 31.87 16.78 -5.27
N PHE A 601 30.62 16.32 -5.29
CA PHE A 601 29.44 17.18 -5.30
C PHE A 601 29.37 18.14 -4.11
N PHE A 602 29.76 17.69 -2.90
CA PHE A 602 29.81 18.56 -1.73
C PHE A 602 30.90 19.62 -1.85
N ARG A 603 32.07 19.27 -2.41
CA ARG A 603 33.16 20.24 -2.63
C ARG A 603 32.77 21.31 -3.64
N GLU A 604 32.13 20.89 -4.73
CA GLU A 604 31.57 21.83 -5.72
C GLU A 604 30.54 22.76 -5.09
N LEU A 605 29.63 22.23 -4.25
CA LEU A 605 28.67 23.05 -3.51
C LEU A 605 29.35 24.08 -2.62
N GLU A 606 30.37 23.66 -1.87
CA GLU A 606 31.14 24.54 -1.00
C GLU A 606 31.86 25.63 -1.82
N ASP A 607 32.47 25.28 -2.94
CA ASP A 607 33.14 26.22 -3.84
C ASP A 607 32.15 27.23 -4.44
N TYR A 608 30.98 26.80 -4.92
CA TYR A 608 29.93 27.70 -5.42
C TYR A 608 29.38 28.62 -4.33
N PHE A 609 29.26 28.12 -3.11
CA PHE A 609 28.81 28.93 -1.97
C PHE A 609 29.81 30.05 -1.65
N TYR A 610 31.11 29.74 -1.61
CA TYR A 610 32.14 30.76 -1.42
C TYR A 610 32.27 31.69 -2.63
N TYR A 611 32.08 31.18 -3.84
CA TYR A 611 32.05 32.02 -5.05
C TYR A 611 30.91 33.03 -5.01
N ALA A 612 29.69 32.61 -4.67
CA ALA A 612 28.55 33.50 -4.52
C ALA A 612 28.77 34.54 -3.42
N GLN A 613 29.42 34.14 -2.32
CA GLN A 613 29.86 35.10 -1.31
C GLN A 613 30.80 36.16 -1.90
N LEU A 614 31.86 35.76 -2.61
CA LEU A 614 32.82 36.70 -3.19
C LEU A 614 32.15 37.63 -4.21
N ARG A 615 31.19 37.12 -4.98
CA ARG A 615 30.39 37.90 -5.93
C ARG A 615 29.55 38.97 -5.23
N SER A 616 28.91 38.63 -4.11
CA SER A 616 28.09 39.59 -3.35
C SER A 616 28.90 40.75 -2.73
N HIS A 617 30.22 40.60 -2.58
CA HIS A 617 31.11 41.69 -2.17
C HIS A 617 31.54 42.61 -3.31
N GLY A 618 31.00 42.42 -4.52
CA GLY A 618 31.38 43.19 -5.71
C GLY A 618 32.65 42.65 -6.37
N ILE A 619 32.60 42.58 -7.70
CA ILE A 619 33.70 42.05 -8.53
C ILE A 619 34.90 43.03 -8.54
N ASP A 620 34.62 44.34 -8.49
CA ASP A 620 35.62 45.41 -8.62
C ASP A 620 36.05 46.07 -7.30
N THR A 621 35.84 45.40 -6.15
CA THR A 621 36.21 45.98 -4.86
C THR A 621 37.72 45.91 -4.61
N LEU A 622 38.29 47.06 -4.21
CA LEU A 622 39.70 47.18 -3.79
C LEU A 622 39.91 46.75 -2.31
N GLU A 623 38.82 46.46 -1.60
CA GLU A 623 38.85 46.01 -0.20
C GLU A 623 39.25 44.53 -0.10
N THR A 624 39.94 44.17 0.98
CA THR A 624 40.31 42.76 1.23
C THR A 624 39.06 41.92 1.45
N ARG A 625 38.79 40.98 0.55
CA ARG A 625 37.64 40.07 0.68
C ARG A 625 37.82 39.16 1.90
N GLN A 626 36.83 39.17 2.79
CA GLN A 626 36.78 38.27 3.94
C GLN A 626 35.86 37.10 3.62
N VAL A 627 36.41 35.88 3.64
CA VAL A 627 35.60 34.67 3.48
C VAL A 627 34.90 34.42 4.81
N SER A 628 33.58 34.34 4.78
CA SER A 628 32.74 34.00 5.94
C SER A 628 31.91 32.76 5.65
N THR A 629 31.25 32.21 6.65
CA THR A 629 30.36 31.05 6.46
C THR A 629 28.94 31.42 6.02
N HIS A 630 28.70 32.67 5.59
CA HIS A 630 27.37 33.20 5.30
C HIS A 630 27.26 33.90 3.93
N ILE A 631 26.10 33.75 3.28
CA ILE A 631 25.72 34.50 2.05
C ILE A 631 24.42 35.28 2.28
N PRO A 632 24.20 36.41 1.58
CA PRO A 632 22.92 37.10 1.57
C PRO A 632 21.83 36.24 0.89
N LEU A 633 20.56 36.43 1.25
CA LEU A 633 19.46 35.61 0.72
C LEU A 633 19.26 35.75 -0.80
N GLU A 634 19.65 36.89 -1.38
CA GLU A 634 19.57 37.16 -2.83
C GLU A 634 20.45 36.21 -3.66
N GLU A 635 21.47 35.62 -3.05
CA GLU A 635 22.39 34.68 -3.71
C GLU A 635 21.85 33.24 -3.73
N ILE A 636 20.82 32.91 -2.93
CA ILE A 636 20.26 31.55 -2.84
C ILE A 636 19.85 31.01 -4.23
N PRO A 637 19.09 31.74 -5.07
CA PRO A 637 18.69 31.22 -6.39
C PRO A 637 19.88 30.93 -7.29
N SER A 638 20.94 31.75 -7.20
CA SER A 638 22.13 31.58 -8.03
C SER A 638 22.90 30.32 -7.65
N VAL A 639 23.08 30.07 -6.35
CA VAL A 639 23.74 28.83 -5.89
C VAL A 639 22.88 27.60 -6.22
N MET A 640 21.56 27.66 -6.03
CA MET A 640 20.64 26.56 -6.39
C MET A 640 20.77 26.17 -7.87
N ARG A 641 20.76 27.17 -8.77
CA ARG A 641 20.92 26.98 -10.22
C ARG A 641 22.30 26.41 -10.58
N ALA A 642 23.37 26.89 -9.93
CA ALA A 642 24.72 26.34 -10.11
C ALA A 642 24.81 24.86 -9.72
N MET A 643 24.07 24.43 -8.69
CA MET A 643 23.96 23.01 -8.29
C MET A 643 23.10 22.16 -9.23
N GLY A 644 22.56 22.73 -10.32
CA GLY A 644 21.69 22.04 -11.26
C GLY A 644 20.22 21.95 -10.84
N PHE A 645 19.81 22.68 -9.79
CA PHE A 645 18.41 22.82 -9.41
C PHE A 645 17.86 24.17 -9.89
N TYR A 646 16.86 24.14 -10.77
CA TYR A 646 16.24 25.33 -11.35
C TYR A 646 14.85 25.55 -10.72
N PRO A 647 14.76 26.29 -9.60
CA PRO A 647 13.49 26.63 -8.96
C PRO A 647 12.71 27.65 -9.80
N SER A 648 11.38 27.56 -9.74
CA SER A 648 10.47 28.60 -10.21
C SER A 648 10.54 29.84 -9.32
N GLU A 649 10.11 30.99 -9.81
CA GLU A 649 10.06 32.25 -9.05
C GLU A 649 9.21 32.11 -7.79
N GLU A 650 8.07 31.41 -7.85
CA GLU A 650 7.25 31.10 -6.67
C GLU A 650 8.03 30.27 -5.64
N LYS A 651 8.82 29.28 -6.08
CA LYS A 651 9.68 28.49 -5.18
C LYS A 651 10.83 29.31 -4.61
N ILE A 652 11.39 30.24 -5.39
CA ILE A 652 12.41 31.17 -4.92
C ILE A 652 11.84 32.02 -3.78
N GLU A 653 10.64 32.58 -3.96
CA GLU A 653 9.95 33.32 -2.92
C GLU A 653 9.66 32.45 -1.69
N GLU A 654 9.18 31.21 -1.87
CA GLU A 654 8.97 30.26 -0.77
C GLU A 654 10.27 30.00 0.01
N MET A 655 11.38 29.72 -0.68
CA MET A 655 12.70 29.46 -0.06
C MET A 655 13.21 30.68 0.71
N ILE A 656 13.13 31.87 0.11
CA ILE A 656 13.58 33.11 0.74
C ILE A 656 12.70 33.41 1.96
N ASN A 657 11.38 33.26 1.86
CA ASN A 657 10.44 33.50 2.95
C ASN A 657 10.63 32.51 4.10
N GLU A 658 10.89 31.22 3.81
CA GLU A 658 11.20 30.20 4.81
C GLU A 658 12.40 30.62 5.67
N VAL A 659 13.49 31.07 5.04
CA VAL A 659 14.70 31.48 5.76
C VAL A 659 14.50 32.82 6.46
N LYS A 660 13.94 33.81 5.76
CA LYS A 660 13.73 35.18 6.23
C LYS A 660 12.90 35.24 7.51
N PHE A 661 11.85 34.42 7.59
CA PHE A 661 10.93 34.39 8.73
C PHE A 661 11.21 33.25 9.73
N SER A 662 12.26 32.47 9.54
CA SER A 662 12.60 31.30 10.38
C SER A 662 12.67 31.59 11.89
N LYS A 663 13.14 32.78 12.28
CA LYS A 663 13.27 33.22 13.68
C LYS A 663 12.32 34.36 14.05
N TYR A 664 11.55 34.86 13.09
CA TYR A 664 10.81 36.11 13.25
C TYR A 664 9.78 36.07 14.39
N VAL A 665 9.14 34.92 14.60
CA VAL A 665 8.11 34.79 15.64
C VAL A 665 8.71 34.83 17.04
N ASP A 666 9.92 34.29 17.20
CA ASP A 666 10.58 34.19 18.50
C ASP A 666 11.43 35.45 18.82
N THR A 667 12.06 36.05 17.80
CA THR A 667 12.98 37.19 17.99
C THR A 667 12.42 38.53 17.53
N GLY A 668 11.38 38.54 16.69
CA GLY A 668 10.89 39.75 16.01
C GLY A 668 11.78 40.26 14.88
N GLU A 669 12.93 39.62 14.64
CA GLU A 669 13.92 40.05 13.65
C GLU A 669 13.88 39.17 12.39
N GLN A 670 14.05 39.80 11.22
CA GLN A 670 14.14 39.09 9.95
C GLN A 670 15.58 38.63 9.71
N VAL A 671 15.74 37.38 9.28
CA VAL A 671 17.04 36.84 8.90
C VAL A 671 17.41 37.35 7.50
N THR A 672 18.62 37.89 7.35
CA THR A 672 19.11 38.46 6.08
C THR A 672 20.25 37.68 5.44
N LYS A 673 20.85 36.74 6.18
CA LYS A 673 21.97 35.90 5.74
C LYS A 673 21.75 34.45 6.13
N ILE A 674 22.19 33.52 5.29
CA ILE A 674 22.12 32.07 5.51
C ILE A 674 23.53 31.48 5.59
N ASN A 675 23.73 30.50 6.47
CA ASN A 675 25.00 29.76 6.56
C ASN A 675 25.01 28.52 5.66
N LEU A 676 26.20 27.97 5.41
CA LEU A 676 26.37 26.78 4.54
C LEU A 676 25.52 25.57 4.98
N GLY A 677 25.45 25.29 6.28
CA GLY A 677 24.71 24.13 6.81
C GLY A 677 23.19 24.25 6.60
N ASP A 678 22.64 25.42 6.91
CA ASP A 678 21.22 25.73 6.71
C ASP A 678 20.88 25.78 5.21
N PHE A 679 21.80 26.26 4.36
CA PHE A 679 21.66 26.20 2.91
C PHE A 679 21.56 24.76 2.40
N ILE A 680 22.38 23.83 2.92
CA ILE A 680 22.32 22.42 2.52
C ILE A 680 20.98 21.79 2.90
N LYS A 681 20.45 22.10 4.09
CA LYS A 681 19.11 21.66 4.50
C LYS A 681 18.05 22.22 3.55
N LEU A 682 18.12 23.51 3.23
CA LEU A 682 17.21 24.16 2.28
C LEU A 682 17.28 23.50 0.89
N TYR A 683 18.48 23.27 0.37
CA TYR A 683 18.73 22.63 -0.92
C TYR A 683 18.11 21.23 -0.98
N ILE A 684 18.38 20.37 0.00
CA ILE A 684 17.85 19.00 0.03
C ILE A 684 16.32 18.98 0.14
N ASN A 685 15.76 19.88 0.94
CA ASN A 685 14.33 19.96 1.16
C ASN A 685 13.57 20.51 -0.05
N HIS A 686 14.14 21.43 -0.81
CA HIS A 686 13.48 22.02 -1.99
C HIS A 686 13.78 21.31 -3.31
N ARG A 687 14.96 20.70 -3.46
CA ARG A 687 15.30 19.96 -4.69
C ARG A 687 14.31 18.80 -4.96
N PRO A 688 14.04 18.43 -6.22
CA PRO A 688 13.19 17.29 -6.53
C PRO A 688 13.71 16.01 -5.87
N ALA A 689 12.80 15.19 -5.31
CA ALA A 689 13.18 13.92 -4.69
C ALA A 689 13.78 12.94 -5.72
N PHE A 690 13.30 13.03 -6.96
CA PHE A 690 13.79 12.28 -8.11
C PHE A 690 14.03 13.25 -9.26
N GLY A 691 15.13 13.06 -9.99
CA GLY A 691 15.46 13.88 -11.16
C GLY A 691 14.44 13.74 -12.30
N LEU A 692 14.55 14.61 -13.31
CA LEU A 692 13.77 14.52 -14.53
C LEU A 692 14.09 13.21 -15.25
N SER A 693 13.07 12.39 -15.51
CA SER A 693 13.22 11.16 -16.29
C SER A 693 12.79 11.38 -17.73
N MET A 694 13.35 10.61 -18.66
CA MET A 694 12.93 10.63 -20.07
C MET A 694 11.42 10.35 -20.22
N LYS A 695 10.85 9.52 -19.34
CA LYS A 695 9.40 9.27 -19.31
C LYS A 695 8.59 10.53 -19.02
N ASN A 696 9.10 11.43 -18.16
CA ASN A 696 8.42 12.69 -17.84
C ASN A 696 8.43 13.62 -19.06
N ILE A 697 9.55 13.69 -19.78
CA ILE A 697 9.67 14.47 -21.01
C ILE A 697 8.72 13.92 -22.07
N GLN A 698 8.74 12.60 -22.32
CA GLN A 698 7.81 11.95 -23.24
C GLN A 698 6.34 12.18 -22.87
N ALA A 699 5.99 12.13 -21.59
CA ALA A 699 4.63 12.43 -21.13
C ALA A 699 4.24 13.90 -21.39
N ALA A 700 5.18 14.84 -21.26
CA ALA A 700 4.93 16.24 -21.61
C ALA A 700 4.66 16.40 -23.11
N PHE A 701 5.45 15.76 -23.98
CA PHE A 701 5.23 15.75 -25.43
C PHE A 701 3.93 15.04 -25.83
N GLN A 702 3.48 14.03 -25.08
CA GLN A 702 2.16 13.42 -25.30
C GLN A 702 0.99 14.38 -25.04
N VAL A 703 1.17 15.34 -24.12
CA VAL A 703 0.13 16.30 -23.75
C VAL A 703 0.19 17.56 -24.61
N LEU A 704 1.39 18.04 -24.92
CA LEU A 704 1.61 19.31 -25.63
C LEU A 704 1.74 19.13 -27.14
N GLY A 705 2.21 17.98 -27.60
CA GLY A 705 2.50 17.70 -29.00
C GLY A 705 1.34 17.10 -29.79
N TYR A 706 1.46 17.15 -31.10
CA TYR A 706 0.54 16.52 -32.06
C TYR A 706 1.16 15.26 -32.67
N ASP A 707 0.35 14.43 -33.33
CA ASP A 707 0.83 13.24 -34.03
C ASP A 707 1.34 13.62 -35.42
N ASN A 708 2.62 13.38 -35.72
CA ASN A 708 3.15 13.55 -37.08
C ASN A 708 2.71 12.40 -38.01
N GLU A 709 3.13 12.45 -39.28
CA GLU A 709 2.81 11.43 -40.29
C GLU A 709 3.28 10.01 -39.91
N ASN A 710 4.30 9.90 -39.04
CA ASN A 710 4.83 8.64 -38.55
C ASN A 710 4.12 8.13 -37.28
N GLY A 711 3.20 8.92 -36.71
CA GLY A 711 2.51 8.63 -35.45
C GLY A 711 3.32 8.93 -34.20
N ASP A 712 4.41 9.69 -34.32
CA ASP A 712 5.22 10.16 -33.20
C ASP A 712 4.66 11.48 -32.66
N LYS A 713 4.77 11.69 -31.34
CA LYS A 713 4.35 12.93 -30.67
C LYS A 713 5.44 14.00 -30.81
N VAL A 714 5.15 15.04 -31.56
CA VAL A 714 6.09 16.14 -31.85
C VAL A 714 5.50 17.50 -31.49
N ILE A 715 6.38 18.47 -31.25
CA ILE A 715 6.02 19.87 -31.10
C ILE A 715 6.75 20.64 -32.20
N ASP A 716 6.02 21.50 -32.91
CA ASP A 716 6.64 22.39 -33.90
C ASP A 716 7.53 23.41 -33.21
N ARG A 717 8.66 23.76 -33.83
CA ARG A 717 9.58 24.77 -33.30
C ARG A 717 8.88 26.07 -32.93
N GLY A 718 8.06 26.61 -33.83
CA GLY A 718 7.33 27.86 -33.60
C GLY A 718 6.39 27.77 -32.41
N ASP A 719 5.70 26.64 -32.27
CA ASP A 719 4.81 26.37 -31.14
C ASP A 719 5.59 26.18 -29.84
N LEU A 720 6.76 25.52 -29.85
CA LEU A 720 7.60 25.37 -28.67
C LEU A 720 8.09 26.74 -28.17
N LEU A 721 8.61 27.59 -29.05
CA LEU A 721 9.05 28.94 -28.68
C LEU A 721 7.88 29.78 -28.13
N LEU A 722 6.71 29.70 -28.78
CA LEU A 722 5.50 30.37 -28.32
C LEU A 722 5.04 29.85 -26.95
N LEU A 723 5.13 28.54 -26.71
CA LEU A 723 4.78 27.91 -25.44
C LEU A 723 5.70 28.39 -24.33
N LEU A 724 7.01 28.47 -24.56
CA LEU A 724 8.00 28.95 -23.58
C LEU A 724 7.79 30.43 -23.21
N GLN A 725 7.37 31.26 -24.17
CA GLN A 725 7.08 32.69 -23.93
C GLN A 725 5.72 32.91 -23.24
N ARG A 726 4.69 32.12 -23.61
CA ARG A 726 3.29 32.39 -23.19
C ARG A 726 2.79 31.53 -22.03
N ARG A 727 3.36 30.35 -21.79
CA ARG A 727 2.88 29.41 -20.77
C ARG A 727 3.93 29.15 -19.71
N GLY A 728 3.51 29.26 -18.45
CA GLY A 728 4.40 29.10 -17.31
C GLY A 728 4.88 30.46 -16.81
N GLU A 729 6.13 30.53 -16.42
CA GLU A 729 6.77 31.78 -16.02
C GLU A 729 7.12 32.58 -17.27
N HIS A 730 6.83 33.88 -17.25
CA HIS A 730 7.00 34.72 -18.41
C HIS A 730 8.49 34.87 -18.74
N MET A 731 8.91 34.34 -19.89
CA MET A 731 10.24 34.51 -20.43
C MET A 731 10.20 35.53 -21.56
N THR A 732 11.03 36.57 -21.48
CA THR A 732 11.15 37.55 -22.56
C THR A 732 11.84 36.93 -23.79
N GLU A 733 11.65 37.53 -24.96
CA GLU A 733 12.33 37.06 -26.19
C GLU A 733 13.85 37.07 -26.04
N ASP A 734 14.40 38.09 -25.38
CA ASP A 734 15.84 38.22 -25.13
C ASP A 734 16.36 37.13 -24.17
N GLU A 735 15.66 36.87 -23.06
CA GLU A 735 16.02 35.80 -22.12
C GLU A 735 15.97 34.42 -22.78
N LEU A 736 14.94 34.16 -23.59
CA LEU A 736 14.81 32.91 -24.32
C LEU A 736 15.96 32.72 -25.31
N ALA A 737 16.30 33.77 -26.06
CA ALA A 737 17.41 33.74 -27.00
C ALA A 737 18.75 33.51 -26.30
N GLU A 738 18.98 34.14 -25.14
CA GLU A 738 20.18 33.92 -24.34
C GLU A 738 20.29 32.47 -23.83
N CYS A 739 19.19 31.92 -23.28
CA CYS A 739 19.15 30.54 -22.82
C CYS A 739 19.43 29.54 -23.95
N LEU A 740 18.80 29.71 -25.12
CA LEU A 740 19.01 28.83 -26.27
C LEU A 740 20.44 28.93 -26.81
N THR A 741 21.00 30.15 -26.88
CA THR A 741 22.39 30.35 -27.31
C THR A 741 23.38 29.67 -26.37
N ALA A 742 23.11 29.69 -25.05
CA ALA A 742 23.93 29.01 -24.06
C ALA A 742 23.82 27.48 -24.17
N LEU A 743 22.61 26.93 -24.32
CA LEU A 743 22.36 25.49 -24.45
C LEU A 743 22.98 24.90 -25.72
N LEU A 744 22.93 25.64 -26.83
CA LEU A 744 23.53 25.24 -28.11
C LEU A 744 25.05 25.49 -28.16
N GLY A 745 25.67 25.97 -27.08
CA GLY A 745 27.12 26.15 -26.96
C GLY A 745 27.69 27.31 -27.79
N ARG A 746 26.87 28.30 -28.12
CA ARG A 746 27.18 29.39 -29.07
C ARG A 746 27.53 30.73 -28.41
N ARG A 747 27.92 30.75 -27.13
CA ARG A 747 28.50 31.99 -26.56
C ARG A 747 29.71 32.42 -27.40
N PRO A 748 29.70 33.60 -28.04
CA PRO A 748 30.86 34.11 -28.74
C PRO A 748 31.87 34.63 -27.71
N GLY A 749 32.60 33.72 -27.06
CA GLY A 749 33.58 34.05 -26.02
C GLY A 749 33.65 32.98 -24.95
N GLY A 750 34.76 32.25 -24.91
CA GLY A 750 35.03 31.30 -23.84
C GLY A 750 35.18 32.01 -22.49
N GLY A 751 34.47 31.52 -21.47
CA GLY A 751 34.87 31.62 -20.06
C GLY A 751 35.24 32.99 -19.48
N GLY A 752 34.76 34.10 -20.04
CA GLY A 752 34.98 35.44 -19.51
C GLY A 752 33.87 35.86 -18.56
N SER A 753 34.24 36.32 -17.37
CA SER A 753 33.36 36.83 -16.31
C SER A 753 33.00 38.31 -16.51
N GLU A 754 32.51 38.68 -17.69
CA GLU A 754 31.91 40.00 -17.93
C GLU A 754 30.43 39.83 -18.28
N PRO A 755 29.53 40.69 -17.76
CA PRO A 755 28.23 40.88 -18.38
C PRO A 755 28.47 41.70 -19.66
N ASP A 756 29.06 41.06 -20.67
CA ASP A 756 29.13 41.66 -22.00
C ASP A 756 27.70 42.00 -22.43
N THR A 757 27.50 43.25 -22.85
CA THR A 757 26.26 43.71 -23.47
C THR A 757 25.91 42.76 -24.61
N TYR A 758 24.96 41.86 -24.34
CA TYR A 758 24.32 41.02 -25.34
C TYR A 758 23.79 41.94 -26.43
N ASP A 759 24.28 41.79 -27.66
CA ASP A 759 23.72 42.49 -28.81
C ASP A 759 22.59 41.61 -29.37
N PRO A 760 21.31 41.94 -29.12
CA PRO A 760 20.17 41.12 -29.51
C PRO A 760 19.94 41.13 -31.04
N SER A 761 20.70 41.92 -31.79
CA SER A 761 20.54 42.12 -33.24
C SER A 761 21.08 40.95 -34.08
N GLY A 762 20.55 39.75 -33.88
CA GLY A 762 20.82 38.60 -34.75
C GLY A 762 20.65 37.21 -34.11
N ALA A 763 20.56 37.13 -32.79
CA ALA A 763 20.46 35.85 -32.09
C ALA A 763 19.16 35.10 -32.36
N ALA A 764 18.04 35.81 -32.55
CA ALA A 764 16.75 35.22 -32.94
C ALA A 764 16.79 34.54 -34.33
N ALA A 765 17.55 35.10 -35.28
CA ALA A 765 17.69 34.51 -36.62
C ALA A 765 18.64 33.31 -36.64
N LEU A 766 19.67 33.29 -35.78
CA LEU A 766 20.64 32.20 -35.66
C LEU A 766 20.09 30.99 -34.89
N THR A 767 19.17 31.21 -33.95
CA THR A 767 18.50 30.13 -33.18
C THR A 767 17.43 29.39 -33.99
N GLU A 768 16.87 30.00 -35.02
CA GLU A 768 15.89 29.38 -35.91
C GLU A 768 16.50 28.37 -36.92
N GLU A 769 17.79 28.44 -37.26
CA GLU A 769 18.37 27.51 -38.23
C GLU A 769 18.84 26.18 -37.62
N GLU A 770 19.10 26.14 -36.30
CA GLU A 770 19.70 24.98 -35.62
C GLU A 770 18.68 24.07 -34.92
N ILE A 771 17.50 24.59 -34.56
CA ILE A 771 16.43 23.79 -33.96
C ILE A 771 15.59 23.14 -35.08
N PRO A 772 15.44 21.81 -35.08
CA PRO A 772 14.59 21.11 -36.05
C PRO A 772 13.16 21.65 -36.09
N GLU A 773 12.51 21.63 -37.26
CA GLU A 773 11.11 22.07 -37.40
C GLU A 773 10.16 21.22 -36.54
N GLU A 774 10.31 19.89 -36.59
CA GLU A 774 9.62 18.95 -35.69
C GLU A 774 10.55 18.48 -34.58
N ILE A 775 10.14 18.70 -33.33
CA ILE A 775 10.92 18.33 -32.15
C ILE A 775 10.25 17.12 -31.50
N THR A 776 10.96 16.00 -31.39
CA THR A 776 10.55 14.86 -30.56
C THR A 776 11.07 15.03 -29.13
N ALA A 777 10.54 14.24 -28.19
CA ALA A 777 11.06 14.20 -26.82
C ALA A 777 12.56 13.83 -26.79
N GLU A 778 13.01 12.94 -27.67
CA GLU A 778 14.40 12.49 -27.77
C GLU A 778 15.32 13.60 -28.27
N ILE A 779 14.91 14.30 -29.33
CA ILE A 779 15.64 15.46 -29.88
C ILE A 779 15.72 16.56 -28.82
N PHE A 780 14.61 16.84 -28.12
CA PHE A 780 14.59 17.84 -27.06
C PHE A 780 15.54 17.48 -25.91
N ALA A 781 15.57 16.21 -25.49
CA ALA A 781 16.42 15.77 -24.39
C ALA A 781 17.92 15.75 -24.76
N ALA A 782 18.29 15.21 -25.92
CA ALA A 782 19.68 15.09 -26.34
C ALA A 782 20.24 16.37 -26.96
N ASP A 783 19.54 16.92 -27.96
CA ASP A 783 20.12 17.94 -28.84
C ASP A 783 19.93 19.36 -28.26
N ILE A 784 18.85 19.59 -27.51
CA ILE A 784 18.56 20.89 -26.89
C ILE A 784 19.02 20.94 -25.43
N LEU A 785 18.63 19.97 -24.60
CA LEU A 785 18.98 19.98 -23.17
C LEU A 785 20.35 19.37 -22.85
N GLY A 786 20.96 18.62 -23.78
CA GLY A 786 22.23 17.93 -23.55
C GLY A 786 22.15 16.85 -22.46
N LEU A 787 20.96 16.31 -22.16
CA LEU A 787 20.79 15.28 -21.15
C LEU A 787 21.28 13.92 -21.71
N PRO A 788 22.09 13.16 -20.96
CA PRO A 788 22.52 11.85 -21.39
C PRO A 788 21.31 10.92 -21.51
N ILE A 789 20.96 10.55 -22.74
CA ILE A 789 19.94 9.54 -23.00
C ILE A 789 20.52 8.18 -22.57
N ALA A 790 19.91 7.53 -21.58
CA ALA A 790 20.12 6.09 -21.40
C ALA A 790 19.58 5.40 -22.66
N GLU A 791 20.48 4.92 -23.53
CA GLU A 791 20.08 4.30 -24.81
C GLU A 791 18.94 3.30 -24.58
N PRO A 792 17.83 3.39 -25.32
CA PRO A 792 16.77 2.40 -25.21
C PRO A 792 17.37 1.03 -25.57
N GLU A 793 17.25 0.06 -24.67
CA GLU A 793 17.62 -1.33 -24.94
C GLU A 793 17.09 -1.70 -26.31
N LYS A 794 17.99 -1.92 -27.28
CA LYS A 794 17.63 -2.32 -28.63
C LYS A 794 16.75 -3.57 -28.49
N LYS A 795 15.44 -3.39 -28.68
CA LYS A 795 14.50 -4.50 -28.85
C LYS A 795 15.06 -5.34 -29.97
N ASN A 796 15.68 -6.46 -29.62
CA ASN A 796 16.08 -7.49 -30.55
C ASN A 796 14.80 -7.94 -31.26
N ARG A 797 14.53 -7.33 -32.42
CA ARG A 797 13.58 -7.81 -33.41
C ARG A 797 14.10 -9.18 -33.83
N LYS A 798 13.71 -10.23 -33.10
CA LYS A 798 13.76 -11.59 -33.61
C LYS A 798 12.95 -11.57 -34.90
N LYS A 799 13.66 -11.63 -36.03
CA LYS A 799 13.07 -11.93 -37.33
C LYS A 799 12.28 -13.22 -37.19
N ARG A 800 11.06 -13.18 -37.72
CA ARG A 800 10.11 -14.29 -37.83
C ARG A 800 10.76 -15.55 -38.38
#